data_AF-A0A451A3Z4-F1
#
_entry.id   AF-A0A451A3Z4-F1
#
_cell.length_a   1.000
_cell.length_b   1.000
_cell.length_c   1.000
_cell.angle_alpha   90.00
_cell.angle_beta   90.00
_cell.angle_gamma   90.00
#
_symmetry.space_group_name_H-M   'P 1'
#
loop_
_entity.id
_entity.type
_entity.pdbx_description
1 polymer ?
#
loop_
_entity_poly.entity_id
_entity_poly.type
_entity_poly.pdbx_seq_one_letter_code
_entity_poly.pdbx_strand_id
1 'polypeptide(L)'
;MENLKKLPIGIQDFEELRQGNYVYVDKTKLIHHLITNGVAWFLSRPRRFGKSLLISTLAAIFQGRRDLFDGLWIASSDYDWPVHPVIHIDMSRVTFETLEQFQSELVRQLDESAIEHGLESVAFDRAAPMLDHLIGQLARKKGKVVVLVDEYDKPILKYLTETPRALEIRDRVRDFYTILKARNKNLRFVFLTGVSRFSKVSVFSELNHLNDITYTREYATMLGYTQEELESDFSTHIHSITQQEDTSVSKLLHRIQSWYNGYRFHPDVQAVYNPFSCLKYFQEREFKPWWFETGTPTFLIELLRKSSLSVMELEQKIVCESDFSSFDVERLKPLPLLLQTGYLTITNYDSHERLYTLDYPNREVREGFLIHLIEGFSGSESENVANDLWRLRNALATGKPDTFFVILTGIFSGIPYDIQVRQERYYQSLFYLIFRLMGMHIHVEVRTATGRIDATVDLESGVWIFEFKLDSSADAALTQIREKNYAAPYVASGKPIYLVDANFDSKKRNVNAWKIETLELRDREPQENIKRVRAIFIGNGDAGKTSLIQALNEQEAVGDTEMTPGIEISEWQVGDTGLTAHFWDFGGQVIAHATHQFFLRARCVYVLVLNARSADSNPNQQAEYWLEFVRAFGKDAPVLLVGNKCDQTPVAVDFNRLREGYPNIRGFHGLSATEYRGKYAREFGIFKDAFIGELTRIGEDARLYFSREEFNLIEALRAQSRQAAFLEKRAFDELCAARGIEEGERRDEFLSPLAHPWGLSAPLFEHPAQCRGDPALERHPGHPARPKHRRRAGQSPGLPGGQADVPDAGHGGVQALLSGPGEDGPMGRAGSLAERSASVYRFRLPGGAAFRFPLRDIPAPPCARHVHRRALSGHRE
;
A
#
# COMPACT_ATOMS: atom_id res chain seq x y z
N MET A 1 34.47 -27.14 7.67
CA MET A 1 33.03 -26.79 7.58
C MET A 1 32.57 -26.56 9.01
N GLU A 2 32.20 -25.32 9.36
CA GLU A 2 31.49 -25.09 10.62
C GLU A 2 30.22 -25.94 10.62
N ASN A 3 29.98 -26.65 11.72
CA ASN A 3 28.85 -27.55 11.81
C ASN A 3 27.56 -26.70 11.91
N LEU A 4 26.68 -26.79 10.92
CA LEU A 4 25.44 -26.03 10.91
C LEU A 4 24.60 -26.38 12.15
N LYS A 5 24.18 -25.36 12.90
CA LYS A 5 23.21 -25.56 13.99
C LYS A 5 21.92 -26.14 13.43
N LYS A 6 21.29 -27.04 14.19
CA LYS A 6 20.04 -27.68 13.76
C LYS A 6 18.90 -26.65 13.72
N LEU A 7 17.95 -26.85 12.81
CA LEU A 7 16.75 -25.99 12.71
C LEU A 7 15.63 -26.57 13.59
N PRO A 8 14.99 -25.79 14.49
CA PRO A 8 13.98 -26.29 15.44
C PRO A 8 12.60 -26.47 14.78
N ILE A 9 12.53 -27.24 13.69
CA ILE A 9 11.28 -27.47 12.96
C ILE A 9 10.42 -28.48 13.72
N GLY A 10 9.26 -28.02 14.21
CA GLY A 10 8.35 -28.84 15.00
C GLY A 10 8.72 -28.92 16.49
N ILE A 11 9.81 -28.28 16.93
CA ILE A 11 10.21 -28.25 18.33
C ILE A 11 9.56 -27.04 19.01
N GLN A 12 8.75 -27.33 20.03
CA GLN A 12 8.04 -26.33 20.82
C GLN A 12 8.50 -26.30 22.27
N ASP A 13 9.25 -27.31 22.70
CA ASP A 13 9.84 -27.34 24.03
C ASP A 13 11.19 -26.60 24.05
N PHE A 14 11.31 -25.67 24.98
CA PHE A 14 12.50 -24.84 25.12
C PHE A 14 13.69 -25.65 25.64
N GLU A 15 13.49 -26.58 26.57
CA GLU A 15 14.57 -27.41 27.10
C GLU A 15 15.16 -28.31 26.01
N GLU A 16 14.32 -29.00 25.25
CA GLU A 16 14.73 -29.82 24.08
C GLU A 16 15.50 -28.98 23.06
N LEU A 17 15.01 -27.76 22.76
CA LEU A 17 15.66 -26.85 21.81
C LEU A 17 17.08 -26.47 22.28
N ARG A 18 17.23 -26.11 23.57
CA ARG A 18 18.51 -25.69 24.14
C ARG A 18 19.50 -26.84 24.25
N GLN A 19 19.06 -28.01 24.71
CA GLN A 19 19.91 -29.19 24.86
C GLN A 19 20.28 -29.82 23.51
N GLY A 20 19.42 -29.70 22.50
CA GLY A 20 19.61 -30.27 21.17
C GLY A 20 20.54 -29.50 20.23
N ASN A 21 21.11 -28.37 20.68
CA ASN A 21 21.94 -27.44 19.89
C ASN A 21 21.23 -26.92 18.62
N TYR A 22 19.97 -26.52 18.79
CA TYR A 22 19.18 -25.88 17.75
C TYR A 22 19.45 -24.37 17.67
N VAL A 23 19.19 -23.76 16.52
CA VAL A 23 19.13 -22.30 16.39
C VAL A 23 18.00 -21.77 17.27
N TYR A 24 18.29 -20.77 18.09
CA TYR A 24 17.33 -20.06 18.93
C TYR A 24 17.54 -18.57 18.75
N VAL A 25 16.48 -17.85 18.35
CA VAL A 25 16.49 -16.38 18.29
C VAL A 25 16.14 -15.85 19.67
N ASP A 26 17.06 -15.13 20.28
CA ASP A 26 16.94 -14.71 21.68
C ASP A 26 15.95 -13.55 21.88
N LYS A 27 14.79 -13.88 22.45
CA LYS A 27 13.74 -12.90 22.83
C LYS A 27 13.74 -12.57 24.32
N THR A 28 14.72 -13.06 25.08
CA THR A 28 14.67 -13.05 26.54
C THR A 28 14.70 -11.65 27.16
N LYS A 29 15.22 -10.64 26.45
CA LYS A 29 15.10 -9.23 26.84
C LYS A 29 13.66 -8.72 26.92
N LEU A 30 12.86 -9.05 25.91
CA LEU A 30 11.44 -8.68 25.88
C LEU A 30 10.64 -9.49 26.92
N ILE A 31 11.01 -10.76 27.11
CA ILE A 31 10.41 -11.61 28.15
C ILE A 31 10.72 -11.05 29.55
N HIS A 32 11.95 -10.63 29.81
CA HIS A 32 12.34 -10.01 31.08
C HIS A 32 11.46 -8.78 31.37
N HIS A 33 11.29 -7.89 30.38
CA HIS A 33 10.41 -6.73 30.51
C HIS A 33 8.95 -7.12 30.80
N LEU A 34 8.45 -8.21 30.20
CA LEU A 34 7.09 -8.71 30.42
C LEU A 34 6.89 -9.22 31.86
N ILE A 35 7.83 -10.03 32.36
CA ILE A 35 7.69 -10.70 33.67
C ILE A 35 7.95 -9.78 34.87
N THR A 36 8.58 -8.62 34.66
CA THR A 36 8.86 -7.62 35.71
C THR A 36 7.79 -6.53 35.82
N ASN A 37 7.02 -6.25 34.77
CA ASN A 37 6.12 -5.08 34.72
C ASN A 37 4.63 -5.37 34.93
N GLY A 38 4.23 -6.64 35.07
CA GLY A 38 2.82 -6.97 35.25
C GLY A 38 2.58 -8.42 35.61
N VAL A 39 1.32 -8.68 35.98
CA VAL A 39 0.89 -10.00 36.45
C VAL A 39 0.13 -10.76 35.36
N ALA A 40 -0.81 -10.13 34.65
CA ALA A 40 -1.67 -10.82 33.70
C ALA A 40 -1.56 -10.23 32.30
N TRP A 41 -1.22 -11.08 31.34
CA TRP A 41 -0.90 -10.71 29.97
C TRP A 41 -1.61 -11.59 28.95
N PHE A 42 -1.93 -10.98 27.83
CA PHE A 42 -2.52 -11.65 26.68
C PHE A 42 -1.79 -11.26 25.40
N LEU A 43 -1.37 -12.25 24.63
CA LEU A 43 -0.72 -12.05 23.34
C LEU A 43 -1.36 -12.96 22.29
N SER A 44 -1.95 -12.37 21.25
CA SER A 44 -2.37 -13.14 20.06
C SER A 44 -1.39 -12.98 18.91
N ARG A 45 -1.16 -14.08 18.19
CA ARG A 45 -0.35 -14.09 16.96
C ARG A 45 -0.88 -15.18 16.03
N PRO A 46 -0.68 -15.05 14.71
CA PRO A 46 -1.01 -16.10 13.75
C PRO A 46 -0.38 -17.46 14.11
N ARG A 47 -0.91 -18.55 13.53
CA ARG A 47 -0.36 -19.90 13.74
C ARG A 47 1.14 -19.95 13.40
N ARG A 48 1.88 -20.85 14.03
CA ARG A 48 3.32 -21.09 13.76
C ARG A 48 4.27 -19.87 13.99
N PHE A 49 3.85 -18.88 14.78
CA PHE A 49 4.71 -17.75 15.20
C PHE A 49 5.62 -18.02 16.41
N GLY A 50 5.63 -19.24 16.96
CA GLY A 50 6.46 -19.58 18.13
C GLY A 50 5.79 -19.33 19.49
N LYS A 51 4.46 -19.25 19.55
CA LYS A 51 3.69 -19.06 20.80
C LYS A 51 3.96 -20.15 21.85
N SER A 52 3.88 -21.41 21.47
CA SER A 52 4.13 -22.55 22.38
C SER A 52 5.57 -22.57 22.89
N LEU A 53 6.54 -22.19 22.03
CA LEU A 53 7.94 -22.03 22.44
C LEU A 53 8.10 -20.90 23.47
N LEU A 54 7.39 -19.79 23.31
CA LEU A 54 7.35 -18.72 24.32
C LEU A 54 6.75 -19.21 25.65
N ILE A 55 5.69 -20.03 25.61
CA ILE A 55 5.10 -20.64 26.81
C ILE A 55 6.12 -21.54 27.52
N SER A 56 6.78 -22.45 26.81
CA SER A 56 7.83 -23.31 27.39
C SER A 56 9.02 -22.49 27.92
N THR A 57 9.42 -21.42 27.22
CA THR A 57 10.47 -20.49 27.67
C THR A 57 10.06 -19.81 29.00
N LEU A 58 8.83 -19.30 29.09
CA LEU A 58 8.30 -18.70 30.33
C LEU A 58 8.25 -19.71 31.48
N ALA A 59 7.81 -20.95 31.20
CA ALA A 59 7.78 -22.01 32.20
C ALA A 59 9.19 -22.28 32.76
N ALA A 60 10.20 -22.42 31.90
CA ALA A 60 11.58 -22.65 32.31
C ALA A 60 12.15 -21.49 33.17
N ILE A 61 11.84 -20.23 32.83
CA ILE A 61 12.23 -19.07 33.64
C ILE A 61 11.63 -19.17 35.04
N PHE A 62 10.32 -19.39 35.15
CA PHE A 62 9.63 -19.44 36.44
C PHE A 62 9.92 -20.70 37.25
N GLN A 63 10.39 -21.78 36.61
CA GLN A 63 10.92 -22.96 37.28
C GLN A 63 12.36 -22.77 37.79
N GLY A 64 13.00 -21.62 37.49
CA GLY A 64 14.37 -21.32 37.90
C GLY A 64 15.45 -22.08 37.14
N ARG A 65 15.15 -22.59 35.93
CA ARG A 65 16.07 -23.37 35.09
C ARG A 65 17.11 -22.48 34.39
N ARG A 66 17.92 -21.75 35.17
CA ARG A 66 18.95 -20.84 34.66
C ARG A 66 19.93 -21.51 33.71
N ASP A 67 20.20 -22.80 33.93
CA ASP A 67 21.06 -23.66 33.10
C ASP A 67 20.66 -23.66 31.61
N LEU A 68 19.37 -23.52 31.30
CA LEU A 68 18.88 -23.51 29.92
C LEU A 68 19.14 -22.17 29.19
N PHE A 69 19.44 -21.10 29.94
CA PHE A 69 19.57 -19.74 29.42
C PHE A 69 21.02 -19.29 29.23
N ASP A 70 21.98 -20.19 29.40
CA ASP A 70 23.39 -19.89 29.14
C ASP A 70 23.58 -19.34 27.72
N GLY A 71 24.25 -18.19 27.64
CA GLY A 71 24.48 -17.44 26.39
C GLY A 71 23.29 -16.61 25.89
N LEU A 72 22.17 -16.56 26.63
CA LEU A 72 21.03 -15.68 26.34
C LEU A 72 21.08 -14.41 27.20
N TRP A 73 20.44 -13.34 26.73
CA TRP A 73 20.48 -12.01 27.34
C TRP A 73 20.06 -12.03 28.82
N ILE A 74 18.97 -12.73 29.17
CA ILE A 74 18.44 -12.78 30.54
C ILE A 74 19.39 -13.47 31.54
N ALA A 75 20.26 -14.39 31.11
CA ALA A 75 21.23 -15.01 32.01
C ALA A 75 22.31 -14.03 32.50
N SER A 76 22.51 -12.95 31.73
CA SER A 76 23.43 -11.83 32.02
C SER A 76 22.74 -10.60 32.62
N SER A 77 21.41 -10.62 32.78
CA SER A 77 20.66 -9.52 33.37
C SER A 77 20.62 -9.59 34.91
N ASP A 78 19.93 -8.64 35.52
CA ASP A 78 19.67 -8.54 36.96
C ASP A 78 18.51 -9.45 37.43
N TYR A 79 18.16 -10.49 36.66
CA TYR A 79 17.06 -11.38 37.01
C TYR A 79 17.48 -12.38 38.09
N ASP A 80 16.75 -12.42 39.22
CA ASP A 80 17.10 -13.21 40.40
C ASP A 80 16.67 -14.69 40.36
N TRP A 81 16.03 -15.15 39.27
CA TRP A 81 15.56 -16.53 39.09
C TRP A 81 14.67 -17.10 40.22
N PRO A 82 13.63 -16.36 40.67
CA PRO A 82 12.72 -16.89 41.68
C PRO A 82 11.94 -18.10 41.16
N VAL A 83 11.93 -19.17 41.95
CA VAL A 83 11.20 -20.41 41.63
C VAL A 83 9.74 -20.28 42.03
N HIS A 84 8.84 -20.58 41.10
CA HIS A 84 7.39 -20.57 41.28
C HIS A 84 6.78 -21.88 40.73
N PRO A 85 5.72 -22.42 41.36
CA PRO A 85 4.93 -23.49 40.75
C PRO A 85 4.25 -22.98 39.47
N VAL A 86 4.32 -23.76 38.39
CA VAL A 86 3.82 -23.40 37.06
C VAL A 86 2.71 -24.35 36.66
N ILE A 87 1.49 -23.83 36.48
CA ILE A 87 0.38 -24.57 35.87
C ILE A 87 0.38 -24.22 34.39
N HIS A 88 0.65 -25.21 33.54
CA HIS A 88 0.56 -25.08 32.08
C HIS A 88 -0.72 -25.78 31.60
N ILE A 89 -1.59 -25.03 30.94
CA ILE A 89 -2.83 -25.52 30.34
C ILE A 89 -2.68 -25.40 28.82
N ASP A 90 -2.69 -26.55 28.15
CA ASP A 90 -2.64 -26.59 26.70
C ASP A 90 -4.00 -27.01 26.16
N MET A 91 -4.77 -26.02 25.70
CA MET A 91 -6.07 -26.26 25.09
C MET A 91 -5.97 -27.05 23.78
N SER A 92 -4.77 -27.19 23.21
CA SER A 92 -4.53 -27.99 22.03
C SER A 92 -4.76 -29.48 22.24
N ARG A 93 -4.52 -29.95 23.48
CA ARG A 93 -4.70 -31.34 23.93
C ARG A 93 -6.15 -31.67 24.25
N VAL A 94 -7.02 -30.66 24.33
CA VAL A 94 -8.43 -30.84 24.70
C VAL A 94 -9.24 -31.28 23.49
N THR A 95 -9.44 -32.60 23.34
CA THR A 95 -10.30 -33.19 22.30
C THR A 95 -11.65 -33.58 22.92
N PHE A 96 -12.74 -33.02 22.42
CA PHE A 96 -14.07 -33.20 23.00
C PHE A 96 -15.16 -33.07 21.94
N GLU A 97 -16.27 -33.75 22.14
CA GLU A 97 -17.51 -33.60 21.38
C GLU A 97 -18.69 -33.14 22.25
N THR A 98 -18.58 -33.20 23.57
CA THR A 98 -19.63 -32.65 24.45
C THR A 98 -19.05 -31.69 25.48
N LEU A 99 -19.91 -30.91 26.11
CA LEU A 99 -19.51 -29.97 27.14
C LEU A 99 -18.94 -30.68 28.38
N GLU A 100 -19.47 -31.86 28.68
CA GLU A 100 -19.00 -32.73 29.76
C GLU A 100 -17.60 -33.26 29.45
N GLN A 101 -17.36 -33.72 28.21
CA GLN A 101 -16.03 -34.15 27.78
C GLN A 101 -15.01 -33.00 27.84
N PHE A 102 -15.42 -31.79 27.42
CA PHE A 102 -14.59 -30.60 27.55
C PHE A 102 -14.18 -30.34 29.02
N GLN A 103 -15.13 -30.39 29.95
CA GLN A 103 -14.86 -30.21 31.38
C GLN A 103 -13.96 -31.31 31.93
N SER A 104 -14.24 -32.57 31.62
CA SER A 104 -13.45 -33.72 32.09
C SER A 104 -12.01 -33.67 31.61
N GLU A 105 -11.78 -33.23 30.37
CA GLU A 105 -10.44 -33.13 29.80
C GLU A 105 -9.62 -31.98 30.43
N LEU A 106 -10.28 -30.86 30.77
CA LEU A 106 -9.65 -29.80 31.56
C LEU A 106 -9.33 -30.26 32.99
N VAL A 107 -10.25 -30.97 33.65
CA VAL A 107 -10.01 -31.58 34.97
C VAL A 107 -8.80 -32.52 34.89
N ARG A 108 -8.74 -33.36 33.85
CA ARG A 108 -7.63 -34.29 33.62
C ARG A 108 -6.28 -33.55 33.54
N GLN A 109 -6.18 -32.48 32.75
CA GLN A 109 -4.94 -31.69 32.66
C GLN A 109 -4.54 -31.03 33.99
N LEU A 110 -5.52 -30.52 34.74
CA LEU A 110 -5.25 -29.94 36.06
C LEU A 110 -4.82 -31.01 37.08
N ASP A 111 -5.33 -32.24 36.97
CA ASP A 111 -4.92 -33.35 37.82
C ASP A 111 -3.48 -33.77 37.53
N GLU A 112 -3.11 -33.87 36.24
CA GLU A 112 -1.73 -34.10 35.82
C GLU A 112 -0.80 -33.04 36.42
N SER A 113 -1.17 -31.76 36.33
CA SER A 113 -0.40 -30.67 36.92
C SER A 113 -0.31 -30.77 38.45
N ALA A 114 -1.39 -31.19 39.14
CA ALA A 114 -1.37 -31.41 40.58
C ALA A 114 -0.37 -32.51 40.97
N ILE A 115 -0.40 -33.63 40.25
CA ILE A 115 0.49 -34.79 40.45
C ILE A 115 1.95 -34.41 40.18
N GLU A 116 2.23 -33.69 39.10
CA GLU A 116 3.58 -33.18 38.78
C GLU A 116 4.15 -32.29 39.89
N HIS A 117 3.28 -31.57 40.61
CA HIS A 117 3.67 -30.76 41.76
C HIS A 117 3.70 -31.53 43.09
N GLY A 118 3.48 -32.85 43.08
CA GLY A 118 3.47 -33.70 44.27
C GLY A 118 2.24 -33.49 45.16
N LEU A 119 1.10 -33.12 44.57
CA LEU A 119 -0.19 -33.10 45.24
C LEU A 119 -0.94 -34.41 44.97
N GLU A 120 -1.80 -34.80 45.91
CA GLU A 120 -2.68 -35.94 45.71
C GLU A 120 -3.81 -35.58 44.75
N SER A 121 -4.20 -36.54 43.89
CA SER A 121 -5.35 -36.40 43.00
C SER A 121 -6.64 -36.27 43.81
N VAL A 122 -7.47 -35.30 43.45
CA VAL A 122 -8.77 -35.05 44.10
C VAL A 122 -9.83 -35.01 43.01
N ALA A 123 -10.90 -35.79 43.19
CA ALA A 123 -11.98 -35.84 42.23
C ALA A 123 -12.78 -34.53 42.21
N PHE A 124 -12.88 -33.93 41.02
CA PHE A 124 -13.74 -32.78 40.75
C PHE A 124 -14.56 -33.03 39.49
N ASP A 125 -15.84 -32.67 39.52
CA ASP A 125 -16.73 -32.80 38.36
C ASP A 125 -16.59 -31.64 37.35
N ARG A 126 -15.91 -30.56 37.74
CA ARG A 126 -15.76 -29.34 36.95
C ARG A 126 -14.37 -28.75 37.07
N ALA A 127 -13.90 -28.16 35.97
CA ALA A 127 -12.55 -27.63 35.86
C ALA A 127 -12.33 -26.37 36.71
N ALA A 128 -13.33 -25.49 36.83
CA ALA A 128 -13.17 -24.24 37.58
C ALA A 128 -12.94 -24.45 39.09
N PRO A 129 -13.74 -25.26 39.82
CA PRO A 129 -13.45 -25.62 41.21
C PRO A 129 -12.09 -26.29 41.39
N MET A 130 -11.68 -27.14 40.44
CA MET A 130 -10.39 -27.80 40.48
C MET A 130 -9.24 -26.81 40.35
N LEU A 131 -9.32 -25.87 39.40
CA LEU A 131 -8.32 -24.81 39.24
C LEU A 131 -8.21 -23.96 40.51
N ASP A 132 -9.34 -23.64 41.14
CA ASP A 132 -9.42 -22.88 42.39
C ASP A 132 -8.74 -23.61 43.55
N HIS A 133 -8.94 -24.92 43.63
CA HIS A 133 -8.30 -25.79 44.60
C HIS A 133 -6.79 -25.88 44.35
N LEU A 134 -6.37 -26.17 43.11
CA LEU A 134 -4.98 -26.34 42.73
C LEU A 134 -4.15 -25.08 43.01
N ILE A 135 -4.61 -23.92 42.54
CA ILE A 135 -3.94 -22.63 42.82
C ILE A 135 -3.86 -22.40 44.33
N GLY A 136 -4.93 -22.69 45.08
CA GLY A 136 -4.96 -22.54 46.53
C GLY A 136 -3.93 -23.43 47.25
N GLN A 137 -3.81 -24.69 46.86
CA GLN A 137 -2.86 -25.64 47.45
C GLN A 137 -1.42 -25.29 47.12
N LEU A 138 -1.13 -25.01 45.85
CA LEU A 138 0.22 -24.62 45.41
C LEU A 138 0.65 -23.32 46.07
N ALA A 139 -0.25 -22.33 46.16
CA ALA A 139 0.06 -21.07 46.82
C ALA A 139 0.41 -21.22 48.30
N ARG A 140 -0.27 -22.16 49.01
CA ARG A 140 0.01 -22.46 50.41
C ARG A 140 1.32 -23.22 50.61
N LYS A 141 1.63 -24.19 49.74
CA LYS A 141 2.79 -25.09 49.90
C LYS A 141 4.08 -24.56 49.27
N LYS A 142 3.98 -23.87 48.13
CA LYS A 142 5.12 -23.51 47.25
C LYS A 142 5.19 -22.01 46.91
N GLY A 143 4.26 -21.19 47.42
CA GLY A 143 4.23 -19.75 47.13
C GLY A 143 3.48 -19.40 45.84
N LYS A 144 3.54 -18.14 45.42
CA LYS A 144 2.70 -17.60 44.33
C LYS A 144 2.84 -18.41 43.03
N VAL A 145 1.71 -18.67 42.38
CA VAL A 145 1.56 -19.58 41.23
C VAL A 145 1.64 -18.84 39.90
N VAL A 146 2.25 -19.47 38.91
CA VAL A 146 2.24 -19.01 37.52
C VAL A 146 1.25 -19.84 36.73
N VAL A 147 0.39 -19.20 35.93
CA VAL A 147 -0.58 -19.88 35.06
C VAL A 147 -0.30 -19.50 33.60
N LEU A 148 0.06 -20.48 32.79
CA LEU A 148 0.34 -20.31 31.37
C LEU A 148 -0.72 -21.07 30.58
N VAL A 149 -1.35 -20.41 29.61
CA VAL A 149 -2.41 -21.01 28.80
C VAL A 149 -2.07 -20.86 27.32
N ASP A 150 -1.89 -21.99 26.64
CA ASP A 150 -1.69 -22.05 25.20
C ASP A 150 -3.00 -22.41 24.47
N GLU A 151 -3.10 -21.94 23.23
CA GLU A 151 -4.25 -22.09 22.33
C GLU A 151 -5.61 -21.84 22.99
N TYR A 152 -5.71 -20.81 23.85
CA TYR A 152 -6.88 -20.56 24.71
C TYR A 152 -8.23 -20.54 23.95
N ASP A 153 -8.19 -20.17 22.66
CA ASP A 153 -9.32 -19.99 21.76
C ASP A 153 -9.68 -21.25 20.96
N LYS A 154 -8.85 -22.29 20.95
CA LYS A 154 -9.08 -23.52 20.16
C LYS A 154 -10.44 -24.18 20.44
N PRO A 155 -10.91 -24.31 21.70
CA PRO A 155 -12.21 -24.94 21.98
C PRO A 155 -13.38 -24.17 21.34
N ILE A 156 -13.29 -22.85 21.31
CA ILE A 156 -14.32 -21.98 20.70
C ILE A 156 -14.22 -22.04 19.17
N LEU A 157 -12.99 -21.97 18.64
CA LEU A 157 -12.68 -22.06 17.21
C LEU A 157 -13.27 -23.30 16.54
N LYS A 158 -13.23 -24.44 17.24
CA LYS A 158 -13.74 -25.73 16.74
C LYS A 158 -15.22 -25.66 16.32
N TYR A 159 -16.03 -24.88 17.03
CA TYR A 159 -17.49 -24.83 16.84
C TYR A 159 -17.99 -23.48 16.36
N LEU A 160 -17.14 -22.64 15.76
CA LEU A 160 -17.54 -21.31 15.28
C LEU A 160 -18.68 -21.32 14.26
N THR A 161 -18.87 -22.40 13.53
CA THR A 161 -19.99 -22.60 12.59
C THR A 161 -21.29 -23.00 13.30
N GLU A 162 -21.22 -23.47 14.55
CA GLU A 162 -22.32 -23.85 15.43
C GLU A 162 -22.46 -22.83 16.57
N THR A 163 -22.95 -21.63 16.25
CA THR A 163 -22.98 -20.49 17.19
C THR A 163 -23.50 -20.83 18.60
N PRO A 164 -24.63 -21.56 18.79
CA PRO A 164 -25.10 -21.90 20.14
C PRO A 164 -24.07 -22.68 20.96
N ARG A 165 -23.39 -23.64 20.33
CA ARG A 165 -22.38 -24.48 20.97
C ARG A 165 -21.10 -23.70 21.26
N ALA A 166 -20.67 -22.82 20.34
CA ALA A 166 -19.55 -21.91 20.58
C ALA A 166 -19.83 -20.98 21.79
N LEU A 167 -21.06 -20.49 21.94
CA LEU A 167 -21.47 -19.66 23.08
C LEU A 167 -21.43 -20.45 24.41
N GLU A 168 -21.92 -21.69 24.43
CA GLU A 168 -21.85 -22.55 25.62
C GLU A 168 -20.40 -22.83 26.05
N ILE A 169 -19.53 -23.16 25.10
CA ILE A 169 -18.10 -23.39 25.37
C ILE A 169 -17.43 -22.12 25.85
N ARG A 170 -17.69 -20.98 25.20
CA ARG A 170 -17.20 -19.66 25.62
C ARG A 170 -17.60 -19.37 27.06
N ASP A 171 -18.83 -19.64 27.45
CA ASP A 171 -19.30 -19.41 28.83
C ASP A 171 -18.59 -20.34 29.83
N ARG A 172 -18.34 -21.60 29.48
CA ARG A 172 -17.51 -22.49 30.33
C ARG A 172 -16.07 -22.03 30.46
N VAL A 173 -15.49 -21.55 29.38
CA VAL A 173 -14.13 -20.99 29.35
C VAL A 173 -14.09 -19.70 30.20
N ARG A 174 -15.14 -18.88 30.17
CA ARG A 174 -15.28 -17.70 31.05
C ARG A 174 -15.28 -18.11 32.50
N ASP A 175 -16.20 -19.01 32.88
CA ASP A 175 -16.34 -19.49 34.27
C ASP A 175 -15.00 -20.07 34.80
N PHE A 176 -14.24 -20.74 33.94
CA PHE A 176 -12.91 -21.27 34.24
C PHE A 176 -11.90 -20.15 34.53
N TYR A 177 -11.82 -19.12 33.70
CA TYR A 177 -10.85 -18.04 33.90
C TYR A 177 -11.23 -17.05 34.99
N THR A 178 -12.51 -16.93 35.38
CA THR A 178 -12.95 -16.11 36.53
C THR A 178 -12.20 -16.49 37.82
N ILE A 179 -11.78 -17.74 37.95
CA ILE A 179 -10.96 -18.22 39.07
C ILE A 179 -9.62 -17.48 39.18
N LEU A 180 -9.01 -17.10 38.07
CA LEU A 180 -7.75 -16.35 38.06
C LEU A 180 -7.91 -14.98 38.74
N LYS A 181 -9.06 -14.33 38.56
CA LYS A 181 -9.40 -13.10 39.29
C LYS A 181 -9.59 -13.36 40.78
N ALA A 182 -10.39 -14.37 41.12
CA ALA A 182 -10.69 -14.73 42.50
C ALA A 182 -9.41 -15.06 43.31
N ARG A 183 -8.42 -15.64 42.62
CA ARG A 183 -7.12 -16.01 43.19
C ARG A 183 -5.98 -15.04 42.88
N ASN A 184 -6.25 -13.80 42.44
CA ASN A 184 -5.20 -12.83 42.06
C ASN A 184 -4.05 -12.70 43.09
N LYS A 185 -4.37 -12.67 44.40
CA LYS A 185 -3.36 -12.60 45.48
C LYS A 185 -2.38 -13.78 45.52
N ASN A 186 -2.79 -14.92 44.97
CA ASN A 186 -2.05 -16.18 44.92
C ASN A 186 -1.25 -16.33 43.61
N LEU A 187 -1.40 -15.40 42.65
CA LEU A 187 -0.75 -15.49 41.34
C LEU A 187 0.50 -14.62 41.28
N ARG A 188 1.57 -15.16 40.69
CA ARG A 188 2.79 -14.43 40.32
C ARG A 188 2.70 -13.89 38.91
N PHE A 189 2.17 -14.69 38.00
CA PHE A 189 2.11 -14.38 36.59
C PHE A 189 1.03 -15.20 35.90
N VAL A 190 0.37 -14.61 34.91
CA VAL A 190 -0.69 -15.20 34.10
C VAL A 190 -0.43 -14.79 32.67
N PHE A 191 -0.33 -15.76 31.76
CA PHE A 191 -0.13 -15.50 30.35
C PHE A 191 -1.02 -16.37 29.50
N LEU A 192 -1.81 -15.74 28.62
CA LEU A 192 -2.72 -16.41 27.71
C LEU A 192 -2.31 -16.09 26.28
N THR A 193 -2.26 -17.11 25.44
CA THR A 193 -1.95 -16.93 24.02
C THR A 193 -2.80 -17.80 23.11
N GLY A 194 -3.01 -17.33 21.88
CA GLY A 194 -3.90 -17.92 20.89
C GLY A 194 -3.76 -17.22 19.54
N VAL A 195 -4.64 -17.56 18.60
CA VAL A 195 -4.63 -16.96 17.24
C VAL A 195 -5.54 -15.75 17.11
N SER A 196 -6.50 -15.61 18.01
CA SER A 196 -7.57 -14.62 17.91
C SER A 196 -7.79 -13.87 19.21
N ARG A 197 -8.65 -12.85 19.16
CA ARG A 197 -9.10 -12.06 20.31
C ARG A 197 -10.59 -12.33 20.66
N PHE A 198 -11.17 -13.46 20.22
CA PHE A 198 -12.61 -13.78 20.31
C PHE A 198 -13.25 -13.61 21.68
N SER A 199 -12.45 -13.71 22.73
CA SER A 199 -12.89 -13.89 24.11
C SER A 199 -12.75 -12.62 24.95
N LYS A 200 -12.09 -11.56 24.45
CA LYS A 200 -11.75 -10.41 25.32
C LYS A 200 -12.99 -9.65 25.81
N VAL A 201 -14.02 -9.52 24.98
CA VAL A 201 -15.23 -8.75 25.32
C VAL A 201 -16.22 -9.54 26.19
N SER A 202 -16.17 -10.88 26.18
CA SER A 202 -17.18 -11.75 26.82
C SER A 202 -16.63 -12.75 27.86
N VAL A 203 -15.39 -13.23 27.69
CA VAL A 203 -14.72 -14.20 28.59
C VAL A 203 -13.79 -13.50 29.58
N PHE A 204 -13.14 -12.41 29.14
CA PHE A 204 -12.18 -11.67 29.96
C PHE A 204 -12.69 -10.34 30.47
N SER A 205 -13.95 -9.97 30.20
CA SER A 205 -14.59 -8.78 30.77
C SER A 205 -14.58 -8.78 32.29
N GLU A 206 -14.54 -9.97 32.90
CA GLU A 206 -14.39 -10.13 34.35
C GLU A 206 -12.93 -9.99 34.81
N LEU A 207 -11.94 -10.24 33.95
CA LEU A 207 -10.51 -10.07 34.23
C LEU A 207 -10.08 -8.61 34.01
N ASN A 208 -10.46 -7.71 34.92
CA ASN A 208 -10.14 -6.27 34.88
C ASN A 208 -8.64 -5.90 34.81
N HIS A 209 -7.73 -6.87 34.78
CA HIS A 209 -6.27 -6.69 34.79
C HIS A 209 -5.54 -7.45 33.67
N LEU A 210 -6.24 -8.02 32.68
CA LEU A 210 -5.59 -8.70 31.56
C LEU A 210 -5.09 -7.70 30.51
N ASN A 211 -3.77 -7.47 30.48
CA ASN A 211 -3.14 -6.55 29.55
C ASN A 211 -2.93 -7.22 28.18
N ASP A 212 -3.63 -6.72 27.16
CA ASP A 212 -3.50 -7.20 25.79
C ASP A 212 -2.36 -6.49 25.08
N ILE A 213 -1.29 -7.23 24.82
CA ILE A 213 -0.05 -6.72 24.23
C ILE A 213 0.04 -7.01 22.72
N THR A 214 -1.04 -7.52 22.11
CA THR A 214 -1.06 -7.95 20.70
C THR A 214 -0.54 -6.88 19.76
N TYR A 215 -1.05 -5.65 19.86
CA TYR A 215 -0.68 -4.54 18.99
C TYR A 215 0.11 -3.45 19.72
N THR A 216 0.77 -3.78 20.82
CA THR A 216 1.59 -2.82 21.57
C THR A 216 2.98 -2.72 20.96
N ARG A 217 3.55 -1.52 20.97
CA ARG A 217 4.83 -1.22 20.33
C ARG A 217 5.96 -2.06 20.90
N GLU A 218 5.99 -2.20 22.22
CA GLU A 218 7.05 -2.84 23.00
C GLU A 218 7.18 -4.33 22.68
N TYR A 219 6.07 -4.99 22.37
CA TYR A 219 6.00 -6.44 22.17
C TYR A 219 5.71 -6.84 20.71
N ALA A 220 5.74 -5.87 19.78
CA ALA A 220 5.44 -6.10 18.36
C ALA A 220 6.34 -7.19 17.75
N THR A 221 7.63 -7.22 18.09
CA THR A 221 8.62 -8.20 17.59
C THR A 221 8.91 -9.35 18.55
N MET A 222 8.10 -9.53 19.62
CA MET A 222 8.28 -10.62 20.60
C MET A 222 8.21 -12.01 19.96
N LEU A 223 7.43 -12.15 18.90
CA LEU A 223 7.27 -13.37 18.10
C LEU A 223 7.51 -13.02 16.63
N GLY A 224 8.06 -13.97 15.87
CA GLY A 224 8.63 -13.68 14.54
C GLY A 224 10.11 -13.33 14.60
N TYR A 225 10.77 -13.34 13.44
CA TYR A 225 12.16 -12.88 13.32
C TYR A 225 12.19 -11.49 12.70
N THR A 226 13.01 -10.60 13.24
CA THR A 226 13.35 -9.33 12.58
C THR A 226 14.37 -9.58 11.47
N GLN A 227 14.64 -8.56 10.64
CA GLN A 227 15.70 -8.65 9.63
C GLN A 227 17.04 -8.96 10.28
N GLU A 228 17.37 -8.24 11.36
CA GLU A 228 18.64 -8.35 12.05
C GLU A 228 18.83 -9.74 12.67
N GLU A 229 17.79 -10.27 13.33
CA GLU A 229 17.82 -11.62 13.92
C GLU A 229 17.95 -12.72 12.86
N LEU A 230 17.26 -12.57 11.73
CA LEU A 230 17.39 -13.52 10.63
C LEU A 230 18.83 -13.56 10.11
N GLU A 231 19.44 -12.39 9.88
CA GLU A 231 20.81 -12.28 9.38
C GLU A 231 21.85 -12.79 10.39
N SER A 232 21.68 -12.49 11.68
CA SER A 232 22.63 -12.90 12.71
C SER A 232 22.52 -14.39 13.05
N ASP A 233 21.33 -14.85 13.43
CA ASP A 233 21.14 -16.19 14.00
C ASP A 233 21.14 -17.30 12.94
N PHE A 234 20.87 -16.96 11.68
CA PHE A 234 20.92 -17.89 10.54
C PHE A 234 22.08 -17.61 9.58
N SER A 235 23.04 -16.75 9.96
CA SER A 235 24.23 -16.40 9.15
C SER A 235 24.91 -17.62 8.52
N THR A 236 25.19 -18.67 9.30
CA THR A 236 25.84 -19.89 8.81
C THR A 236 25.00 -20.61 7.74
N HIS A 237 23.67 -20.64 7.90
CA HIS A 237 22.75 -21.23 6.92
C HIS A 237 22.70 -20.39 5.65
N ILE A 238 22.59 -19.07 5.78
CA ILE A 238 22.58 -18.11 4.67
C ILE A 238 23.89 -18.22 3.85
N HIS A 239 25.05 -18.26 4.52
CA HIS A 239 26.33 -18.44 3.85
C HIS A 239 26.47 -19.82 3.18
N SER A 240 25.97 -20.88 3.83
CA SER A 240 25.98 -22.22 3.23
C SER A 240 25.11 -22.30 1.97
N ILE A 241 23.95 -21.65 1.93
CA ILE A 241 23.05 -21.66 0.78
C ILE A 241 23.65 -20.84 -0.36
N THR A 242 24.13 -19.63 -0.08
CA THR A 242 24.71 -18.73 -1.09
C THR A 242 25.93 -19.32 -1.79
N GLN A 243 26.79 -20.05 -1.06
CA GLN A 243 27.93 -20.76 -1.65
C GLN A 243 27.49 -21.92 -2.56
N GLN A 244 26.39 -22.60 -2.25
CA GLN A 244 25.93 -23.77 -3.00
C GLN A 244 25.06 -23.40 -4.21
N GLU A 245 24.33 -22.29 -4.13
CA GLU A 245 23.44 -21.81 -5.20
C GLU A 245 24.07 -20.74 -6.11
N ASP A 246 25.33 -20.38 -5.89
CA ASP A 246 26.06 -19.33 -6.63
C ASP A 246 25.26 -18.01 -6.73
N THR A 247 24.75 -17.56 -5.58
CA THR A 247 23.95 -16.33 -5.45
C THR A 247 24.51 -15.42 -4.37
N SER A 248 24.29 -14.12 -4.50
CA SER A 248 24.68 -13.18 -3.45
C SER A 248 23.75 -13.28 -2.23
N VAL A 249 24.30 -12.98 -1.04
CA VAL A 249 23.55 -12.89 0.22
C VAL A 249 22.39 -11.89 0.09
N SER A 250 22.64 -10.71 -0.50
CA SER A 250 21.60 -9.68 -0.72
C SER A 250 20.43 -10.23 -1.56
N LYS A 251 20.72 -10.91 -2.67
CA LYS A 251 19.69 -11.48 -3.54
C LYS A 251 18.88 -12.58 -2.83
N LEU A 252 19.55 -13.41 -2.03
CA LEU A 252 18.86 -14.43 -1.23
C LEU A 252 17.94 -13.78 -0.18
N LEU A 253 18.47 -12.85 0.61
CA LEU A 253 17.72 -12.15 1.66
C LEU A 253 16.52 -11.40 1.08
N HIS A 254 16.66 -10.72 -0.06
CA HIS A 254 15.53 -10.06 -0.73
C HIS A 254 14.43 -11.07 -1.13
N ARG A 255 14.80 -12.27 -1.60
CA ARG A 255 13.83 -13.33 -1.91
C ARG A 255 13.13 -13.83 -0.65
N ILE A 256 13.87 -14.13 0.42
CA ILE A 256 13.29 -14.54 1.72
C ILE A 256 12.37 -13.44 2.25
N GLN A 257 12.77 -12.18 2.17
CA GLN A 257 11.96 -11.03 2.58
C GLN A 257 10.64 -10.98 1.81
N SER A 258 10.68 -11.05 0.48
CA SER A 258 9.48 -10.99 -0.36
C SER A 258 8.49 -12.14 -0.10
N TRP A 259 9.00 -13.31 0.30
CA TRP A 259 8.19 -14.50 0.53
C TRP A 259 7.66 -14.59 1.95
N TYR A 260 8.46 -14.25 2.96
CA TYR A 260 8.20 -14.65 4.35
C TYR A 260 8.18 -13.49 5.35
N ASN A 261 8.59 -12.28 4.97
CA ASN A 261 8.50 -11.06 5.80
C ASN A 261 7.28 -10.22 5.43
N GLY A 262 6.78 -9.45 6.39
CA GLY A 262 5.80 -8.39 6.15
C GLY A 262 4.72 -8.32 7.22
N TYR A 263 4.69 -9.27 8.16
CA TYR A 263 3.78 -9.23 9.29
C TYR A 263 4.15 -8.08 10.24
N ARG A 264 3.27 -7.10 10.39
CA ARG A 264 3.44 -5.95 11.28
C ARG A 264 2.37 -5.95 12.36
N PHE A 265 2.82 -5.92 13.61
CA PHE A 265 1.94 -5.90 14.79
C PHE A 265 1.87 -4.53 15.47
N HIS A 266 2.61 -3.53 14.98
CA HIS A 266 2.44 -2.13 15.39
C HIS A 266 2.90 -1.24 14.23
N PRO A 267 2.17 -0.16 13.89
CA PRO A 267 2.49 0.66 12.71
C PRO A 267 3.93 1.20 12.71
N ASP A 268 4.43 1.64 13.87
CA ASP A 268 5.77 2.23 14.03
C ASP A 268 6.90 1.21 14.29
N VAL A 269 6.63 -0.09 14.11
CA VAL A 269 7.62 -1.13 14.32
C VAL A 269 7.84 -1.89 13.02
N GLN A 270 9.08 -2.34 12.82
CA GLN A 270 9.44 -3.15 11.65
C GLN A 270 8.58 -4.42 11.56
N ALA A 271 8.38 -4.87 10.32
CA ALA A 271 7.74 -6.15 10.07
C ALA A 271 8.65 -7.30 10.49
N VAL A 272 8.03 -8.45 10.78
CA VAL A 272 8.72 -9.68 11.13
C VAL A 272 8.42 -10.78 10.11
N TYR A 273 9.40 -11.67 9.99
CA TYR A 273 9.32 -12.92 9.26
C TYR A 273 8.48 -13.95 10.01
N ASN A 274 7.75 -14.78 9.26
CA ASN A 274 7.16 -16.01 9.79
C ASN A 274 8.28 -17.01 10.16
N PRO A 275 8.40 -17.44 11.44
CA PRO A 275 9.45 -18.35 11.86
C PRO A 275 9.42 -19.68 11.12
N PHE A 276 8.23 -20.28 10.99
CA PHE A 276 8.09 -21.61 10.39
C PHE A 276 8.42 -21.62 8.91
N SER A 277 7.95 -20.63 8.14
CA SER A 277 8.28 -20.54 6.71
C SER A 277 9.78 -20.34 6.48
N CYS A 278 10.45 -19.52 7.31
CA CYS A 278 11.90 -19.36 7.23
C CYS A 278 12.65 -20.65 7.57
N LEU A 279 12.26 -21.35 8.63
CA LEU A 279 12.87 -22.62 9.01
C LEU A 279 12.69 -23.69 7.92
N LYS A 280 11.48 -23.81 7.34
CA LYS A 280 11.21 -24.71 6.22
C LYS A 280 12.03 -24.35 4.98
N TYR A 281 12.16 -23.05 4.68
CA TYR A 281 13.05 -22.61 3.60
C TYR A 281 14.51 -22.99 3.86
N PHE A 282 15.06 -22.76 5.04
CA PHE A 282 16.46 -23.13 5.34
C PHE A 282 16.69 -24.65 5.28
N GLN A 283 15.68 -25.46 5.57
CA GLN A 283 15.73 -26.92 5.46
C GLN A 283 15.64 -27.40 3.99
N GLU A 284 14.60 -26.96 3.28
CA GLU A 284 14.21 -27.51 1.97
C GLU A 284 14.84 -26.76 0.80
N ARG A 285 15.23 -25.50 1.03
CA ARG A 285 15.76 -24.55 0.03
C ARG A 285 14.80 -24.23 -1.11
N GLU A 286 13.52 -24.41 -0.85
CA GLU A 286 12.44 -24.14 -1.79
C GLU A 286 11.51 -23.05 -1.27
N PHE A 287 11.22 -22.09 -2.14
CA PHE A 287 10.21 -21.07 -1.88
C PHE A 287 8.83 -21.64 -2.14
N LYS A 288 8.13 -21.96 -1.05
CA LYS A 288 6.78 -22.54 -1.04
C LYS A 288 5.92 -21.86 0.04
N PRO A 289 4.59 -21.99 -0.05
CA PRO A 289 3.66 -21.41 0.92
C PRO A 289 3.56 -22.28 2.21
N TRP A 290 4.70 -22.52 2.86
CA TRP A 290 4.87 -23.40 4.02
C TRP A 290 3.93 -23.13 5.20
N TRP A 291 3.79 -21.87 5.63
CA TRP A 291 2.85 -21.47 6.67
C TRP A 291 1.42 -21.69 6.22
N PHE A 292 1.11 -21.34 4.97
CA PHE A 292 -0.23 -21.46 4.43
C PHE A 292 -0.70 -22.92 4.41
N GLU A 293 0.15 -23.85 3.97
CA GLU A 293 -0.13 -25.30 3.95
C GLU A 293 -0.41 -25.89 5.34
N THR A 294 -0.02 -25.20 6.43
CA THR A 294 -0.25 -25.70 7.80
C THR A 294 -1.68 -25.58 8.29
N GLY A 295 -2.60 -24.97 7.52
CA GLY A 295 -4.02 -24.97 7.86
C GLY A 295 -4.92 -24.53 6.73
N THR A 296 -6.12 -25.11 6.64
CA THR A 296 -7.09 -24.77 5.60
C THR A 296 -7.93 -23.55 6.02
N PRO A 297 -7.96 -22.46 5.24
CA PRO A 297 -8.77 -21.27 5.52
C PRO A 297 -10.28 -21.47 5.29
N THR A 298 -10.79 -22.70 5.18
CA THR A 298 -12.16 -23.01 4.74
C THR A 298 -13.22 -22.17 5.43
N PHE A 299 -13.15 -22.06 6.76
CA PHE A 299 -14.07 -21.22 7.54
C PHE A 299 -13.99 -19.74 7.15
N LEU A 300 -12.79 -19.19 6.95
CA LEU A 300 -12.61 -17.78 6.55
C LEU A 300 -13.17 -17.53 5.15
N ILE A 301 -13.01 -18.49 4.25
CA ILE A 301 -13.53 -18.42 2.89
C ILE A 301 -15.06 -18.49 2.90
N GLU A 302 -15.64 -19.42 3.66
CA GLU A 302 -17.09 -19.49 3.85
C GLU A 302 -17.65 -18.21 4.46
N LEU A 303 -16.95 -17.63 5.44
CA LEU A 303 -17.35 -16.38 6.08
C LEU A 303 -17.28 -15.22 5.09
N LEU A 304 -16.22 -15.12 4.29
CA LEU A 304 -16.10 -14.12 3.23
C LEU A 304 -17.23 -14.26 2.21
N ARG A 305 -17.54 -15.48 1.77
CA ARG A 305 -18.64 -15.77 0.83
C ARG A 305 -20.01 -15.35 1.35
N LYS A 306 -20.25 -15.49 2.65
CA LYS A 306 -21.49 -15.07 3.31
C LYS A 306 -21.52 -13.56 3.63
N SER A 307 -20.38 -12.89 3.56
CA SER A 307 -20.25 -11.47 3.88
C SER A 307 -20.44 -10.57 2.66
N SER A 308 -20.66 -9.28 2.88
CA SER A 308 -20.67 -8.27 1.82
C SER A 308 -19.28 -7.79 1.41
N LEU A 309 -18.22 -8.24 2.09
CA LEU A 309 -16.84 -7.78 1.85
C LEU A 309 -16.32 -8.42 0.57
N SER A 310 -16.01 -7.61 -0.43
CA SER A 310 -15.43 -8.13 -1.66
C SER A 310 -13.96 -8.49 -1.46
N VAL A 311 -13.51 -9.56 -2.13
CA VAL A 311 -12.09 -9.93 -2.19
C VAL A 311 -11.23 -8.80 -2.77
N MET A 312 -11.81 -8.00 -3.69
CA MET A 312 -11.15 -6.83 -4.29
C MET A 312 -10.81 -5.76 -3.25
N GLU A 313 -11.57 -5.69 -2.16
CA GLU A 313 -11.38 -4.73 -1.09
C GLU A 313 -10.39 -5.21 -0.01
N LEU A 314 -9.79 -6.39 -0.15
CA LEU A 314 -8.84 -6.90 0.85
C LEU A 314 -7.45 -6.28 0.71
N GLU A 315 -7.07 -5.86 -0.51
CA GLU A 315 -5.80 -5.19 -0.77
C GLU A 315 -5.91 -3.69 -0.46
N GLN A 316 -4.89 -3.13 0.19
CA GLN A 316 -4.82 -1.71 0.57
C GLN A 316 -6.08 -1.20 1.30
N LYS A 317 -6.70 -2.06 2.11
CA LYS A 317 -7.96 -1.76 2.80
C LYS A 317 -7.73 -0.74 3.90
N ILE A 318 -8.39 0.40 3.79
CA ILE A 318 -8.36 1.44 4.82
C ILE A 318 -9.42 1.12 5.89
N VAL A 319 -9.00 1.11 7.15
CA VAL A 319 -9.84 0.77 8.31
C VAL A 319 -9.56 1.69 9.50
N CYS A 320 -10.53 1.78 10.41
CA CYS A 320 -10.34 2.45 11.69
C CYS A 320 -9.92 1.44 12.77
N GLU A 321 -9.33 1.92 13.87
CA GLU A 321 -8.93 1.06 14.99
C GLU A 321 -10.08 0.21 15.56
N SER A 322 -11.31 0.75 15.53
CA SER A 322 -12.52 0.03 15.99
C SER A 322 -12.77 -1.26 15.22
N ASP A 323 -12.37 -1.34 13.95
CA ASP A 323 -12.53 -2.53 13.11
C ASP A 323 -11.65 -3.70 13.56
N PHE A 324 -10.61 -3.44 14.37
CA PHE A 324 -9.78 -4.48 15.00
C PHE A 324 -10.46 -5.12 16.22
N SER A 325 -11.41 -4.41 16.83
CA SER A 325 -11.97 -4.73 18.15
C SER A 325 -13.39 -5.33 18.11
N SER A 326 -14.09 -5.20 16.98
CA SER A 326 -15.50 -5.59 16.85
C SER A 326 -15.66 -7.09 16.55
N PHE A 327 -15.24 -7.97 17.48
CA PHE A 327 -15.45 -9.40 17.32
C PHE A 327 -16.46 -9.96 18.31
N ASP A 328 -17.62 -10.38 17.77
CA ASP A 328 -18.74 -11.00 18.48
C ASP A 328 -19.00 -12.37 17.84
N VAL A 329 -19.09 -13.42 18.67
CA VAL A 329 -19.37 -14.80 18.21
C VAL A 329 -20.73 -14.87 17.51
N GLU A 330 -21.66 -13.99 17.86
CA GLU A 330 -22.99 -13.90 17.24
C GLU A 330 -22.97 -13.12 15.92
N ARG A 331 -21.94 -12.30 15.67
CA ARG A 331 -21.80 -11.43 14.49
C ARG A 331 -20.37 -11.42 13.97
N LEU A 332 -19.97 -12.54 13.39
CA LEU A 332 -18.63 -12.75 12.84
C LEU A 332 -18.41 -11.81 11.64
N LYS A 333 -17.38 -10.96 11.71
CA LYS A 333 -16.91 -10.14 10.58
C LYS A 333 -15.61 -10.72 10.02
N PRO A 334 -15.47 -10.87 8.68
CA PRO A 334 -14.27 -11.44 8.08
C PRO A 334 -12.99 -10.63 8.34
N LEU A 335 -13.07 -9.30 8.29
CA LEU A 335 -11.88 -8.43 8.31
C LEU A 335 -11.02 -8.56 9.59
N PRO A 336 -11.57 -8.43 10.81
CA PRO A 336 -10.79 -8.65 12.03
C PRO A 336 -10.23 -10.08 12.14
N LEU A 337 -10.94 -11.08 11.60
CA LEU A 337 -10.45 -12.45 11.54
C LEU A 337 -9.24 -12.60 10.63
N LEU A 338 -9.31 -12.07 9.41
CA LEU A 338 -8.21 -12.10 8.45
C LEU A 338 -6.95 -11.45 9.01
N LEU A 339 -7.09 -10.33 9.72
CA LEU A 339 -5.98 -9.67 10.40
C LEU A 339 -5.40 -10.52 11.55
N GLN A 340 -6.25 -10.99 12.47
CA GLN A 340 -5.79 -11.75 13.65
C GLN A 340 -5.15 -13.09 13.28
N THR A 341 -5.69 -13.76 12.25
CA THR A 341 -5.20 -15.06 11.78
C THR A 341 -4.02 -14.94 10.81
N GLY A 342 -3.62 -13.72 10.40
CA GLY A 342 -2.41 -13.46 9.63
C GLY A 342 -2.57 -13.46 8.11
N TYR A 343 -3.79 -13.44 7.59
CA TYR A 343 -4.04 -13.28 6.15
C TYR A 343 -3.90 -11.82 5.70
N LEU A 344 -4.17 -10.89 6.60
CA LEU A 344 -3.90 -9.46 6.42
C LEU A 344 -2.99 -8.96 7.55
N THR A 345 -2.31 -7.85 7.30
CA THR A 345 -1.44 -7.18 8.26
C THR A 345 -1.45 -5.67 8.06
N ILE A 346 -0.91 -4.93 9.02
CA ILE A 346 -0.79 -3.47 8.94
C ILE A 346 0.36 -3.12 7.98
N THR A 347 0.07 -2.43 6.89
CA THR A 347 1.11 -1.95 5.95
C THR A 347 1.40 -0.47 6.09
N ASN A 348 0.41 0.33 6.50
CA ASN A 348 0.56 1.75 6.75
C ASN A 348 -0.37 2.24 7.86
N TYR A 349 -0.08 3.42 8.41
CA TYR A 349 -0.93 4.11 9.38
C TYR A 349 -0.81 5.62 9.20
N ASP A 350 -1.95 6.26 8.98
CA ASP A 350 -2.08 7.71 9.00
C ASP A 350 -2.45 8.16 10.42
N SER A 351 -1.47 8.75 11.11
CA SER A 351 -1.67 9.27 12.47
C SER A 351 -2.59 10.48 12.56
N HIS A 352 -2.74 11.25 11.47
CA HIS A 352 -3.60 12.42 11.42
C HIS A 352 -5.08 12.01 11.34
N GLU A 353 -5.39 11.07 10.45
CA GLU A 353 -6.75 10.55 10.25
C GLU A 353 -7.08 9.37 11.17
N ARG A 354 -6.07 8.82 11.87
CA ARG A 354 -6.14 7.59 12.70
C ARG A 354 -6.63 6.39 11.89
N LEU A 355 -6.18 6.29 10.65
CA LEU A 355 -6.56 5.24 9.71
C LEU A 355 -5.41 4.27 9.47
N TYR A 356 -5.72 2.98 9.47
CA TYR A 356 -4.79 1.92 9.14
C TYR A 356 -5.01 1.46 7.71
N THR A 357 -3.92 1.13 7.02
CA THR A 357 -3.97 0.40 5.76
C THR A 357 -3.60 -1.06 6.01
N LEU A 358 -4.46 -1.96 5.56
CA LEU A 358 -4.25 -3.40 5.62
C LEU A 358 -3.95 -3.97 4.24
N ASP A 359 -3.06 -4.96 4.19
CA ASP A 359 -2.78 -5.76 2.98
C ASP A 359 -2.29 -7.16 3.36
N TYR A 360 -2.10 -8.03 2.38
CA TYR A 360 -1.40 -9.29 2.56
C TYR A 360 0.03 -9.03 3.06
N PRO A 361 0.53 -9.81 4.04
CA PRO A 361 1.87 -9.60 4.57
C PRO A 361 2.95 -9.86 3.54
N ASN A 362 2.79 -10.90 2.71
CA ASN A 362 3.84 -11.36 1.81
C ASN A 362 3.28 -12.17 0.65
N ARG A 363 4.17 -12.59 -0.24
CA ARG A 363 3.83 -13.40 -1.41
C ARG A 363 3.23 -14.74 -1.05
N GLU A 364 3.76 -15.44 -0.03
CA GLU A 364 3.24 -16.73 0.43
C GLU A 364 1.75 -16.65 0.76
N VAL A 365 1.37 -15.70 1.60
CA VAL A 365 -0.02 -15.56 2.06
C VAL A 365 -0.91 -15.09 0.92
N ARG A 366 -0.44 -14.12 0.13
CA ARG A 366 -1.19 -13.58 -0.99
C ARG A 366 -1.52 -14.67 -2.02
N GLU A 367 -0.52 -15.39 -2.51
CA GLU A 367 -0.71 -16.44 -3.52
C GLU A 367 -1.53 -17.61 -2.96
N GLY A 368 -1.18 -18.13 -1.79
CA GLY A 368 -1.91 -19.23 -1.17
C GLY A 368 -3.38 -18.90 -0.92
N PHE A 369 -3.66 -17.69 -0.44
CA PHE A 369 -5.03 -17.28 -0.12
C PHE A 369 -5.87 -17.07 -1.38
N LEU A 370 -5.31 -16.43 -2.41
CA LEU A 370 -6.01 -16.24 -3.68
C LEU A 370 -6.33 -17.58 -4.35
N ILE A 371 -5.44 -18.57 -4.29
CA ILE A 371 -5.69 -19.93 -4.81
C ILE A 371 -6.90 -20.55 -4.11
N HIS A 372 -6.91 -20.54 -2.78
CA HIS A 372 -8.02 -21.15 -2.02
C HIS A 372 -9.32 -20.34 -2.15
N LEU A 373 -9.25 -19.02 -2.31
CA LEU A 373 -10.43 -18.21 -2.64
C LEU A 373 -11.01 -18.62 -3.99
N ILE A 374 -10.18 -18.90 -5.00
CA ILE A 374 -10.71 -19.44 -6.26
C ILE A 374 -11.36 -20.78 -6.02
N GLU A 375 -10.71 -21.74 -5.37
CA GLU A 375 -11.29 -23.06 -5.11
C GLU A 375 -12.61 -22.98 -4.33
N GLY A 376 -12.69 -22.13 -3.31
CA GLY A 376 -13.88 -21.98 -2.47
C GLY A 376 -15.02 -21.19 -3.11
N PHE A 377 -14.73 -20.27 -4.03
CA PHE A 377 -15.75 -19.59 -4.84
C PHE A 377 -16.11 -20.43 -6.07
N SER A 378 -15.17 -21.17 -6.67
CA SER A 378 -15.39 -22.02 -7.82
C SER A 378 -15.91 -23.41 -7.48
N GLY A 379 -15.92 -23.81 -6.20
CA GLY A 379 -16.38 -25.12 -5.71
C GLY A 379 -15.88 -26.36 -6.45
N SER A 380 -14.79 -26.21 -7.18
CA SER A 380 -14.13 -27.27 -7.93
C SER A 380 -12.80 -27.52 -7.23
N GLU A 381 -12.60 -28.74 -6.73
CA GLU A 381 -11.27 -29.26 -6.40
C GLU A 381 -10.51 -29.44 -7.73
N SER A 382 -10.08 -28.34 -8.33
CA SER A 382 -9.52 -28.39 -9.67
C SER A 382 -8.04 -28.77 -9.59
N GLU A 383 -7.74 -30.02 -9.95
CA GLU A 383 -6.38 -30.51 -10.25
C GLU A 383 -5.69 -29.72 -11.39
N ASN A 384 -6.34 -28.74 -12.01
CA ASN A 384 -5.84 -27.99 -13.18
C ASN A 384 -5.92 -26.46 -13.08
N VAL A 385 -6.19 -25.84 -11.92
CA VAL A 385 -6.25 -24.36 -11.79
C VAL A 385 -5.01 -23.69 -12.38
N ALA A 386 -3.81 -24.22 -12.10
CA ALA A 386 -2.57 -23.67 -12.65
C ALA A 386 -2.48 -23.77 -14.19
N ASN A 387 -2.99 -24.86 -14.78
CA ASN A 387 -3.02 -25.06 -16.23
C ASN A 387 -4.01 -24.10 -16.89
N ASP A 388 -5.20 -23.96 -16.32
CA ASP A 388 -6.23 -23.06 -16.82
C ASP A 388 -5.79 -21.59 -16.71
N LEU A 389 -5.17 -21.18 -15.59
CA LEU A 389 -4.57 -19.86 -15.43
C LEU A 389 -3.46 -19.59 -16.45
N TRP A 390 -2.58 -20.57 -16.70
CA TRP A 390 -1.54 -20.44 -17.73
C TRP A 390 -2.14 -20.30 -19.13
N ARG A 391 -3.16 -21.10 -19.46
CA ARG A 391 -3.87 -21.03 -20.76
C ARG A 391 -4.60 -19.70 -20.93
N LEU A 392 -5.27 -19.19 -19.89
CA LEU A 392 -5.92 -17.87 -19.89
C LEU A 392 -4.89 -16.75 -20.12
N ARG A 393 -3.76 -16.80 -19.40
CA ARG A 393 -2.67 -15.82 -19.56
C ARG A 393 -2.11 -15.84 -20.98
N ASN A 394 -1.88 -17.02 -21.54
CA ASN A 394 -1.39 -17.18 -22.91
C ASN A 394 -2.41 -16.69 -23.94
N ALA A 395 -3.71 -16.93 -23.73
CA ALA A 395 -4.77 -16.45 -24.60
C ALA A 395 -4.82 -14.90 -24.65
N LEU A 396 -4.70 -14.23 -23.51
CA LEU A 396 -4.63 -12.76 -23.44
C LEU A 396 -3.33 -12.20 -24.06
N ALA A 397 -2.18 -12.82 -23.75
CA ALA A 397 -0.88 -12.40 -24.28
C ALA A 397 -0.79 -12.53 -25.81
N THR A 398 -1.45 -13.53 -26.40
CA THR A 398 -1.47 -13.78 -27.84
C THR A 398 -2.65 -13.13 -28.57
N GLY A 399 -3.47 -12.32 -27.89
CA GLY A 399 -4.59 -11.61 -28.49
C GLY A 399 -5.73 -12.52 -28.97
N LYS A 400 -6.01 -13.62 -28.25
CA LYS A 400 -7.03 -14.63 -28.58
C LYS A 400 -8.20 -14.60 -27.59
N PRO A 401 -9.11 -13.60 -27.69
CA PRO A 401 -10.18 -13.40 -26.73
C PRO A 401 -11.21 -14.54 -26.69
N ASP A 402 -11.54 -15.17 -27.83
CA ASP A 402 -12.48 -16.29 -27.85
C ASP A 402 -11.93 -17.51 -27.11
N THR A 403 -10.63 -17.77 -27.24
CA THR A 403 -9.96 -18.83 -26.48
C THR A 403 -10.00 -18.53 -24.98
N PHE A 404 -9.80 -17.27 -24.59
CA PHE A 404 -9.89 -16.82 -23.21
C PHE A 404 -11.27 -17.10 -22.61
N PHE A 405 -12.35 -16.69 -23.28
CA PHE A 405 -13.70 -16.92 -22.78
C PHE A 405 -14.13 -18.39 -22.79
N VAL A 406 -13.69 -19.19 -23.76
CA VAL A 406 -13.94 -20.65 -23.75
C VAL A 406 -13.32 -21.31 -22.50
N ILE A 407 -12.08 -20.95 -22.15
CA ILE A 407 -11.43 -21.47 -20.95
C ILE A 407 -12.16 -20.97 -19.70
N LEU A 408 -12.51 -19.68 -19.67
CA LEU A 408 -13.25 -19.07 -18.56
C LEU A 408 -14.62 -19.73 -18.32
N THR A 409 -15.36 -20.02 -19.39
CA THR A 409 -16.62 -20.78 -19.34
C THR A 409 -16.40 -22.20 -18.84
N GLY A 410 -15.27 -22.83 -19.18
CA GLY A 410 -14.87 -24.13 -18.65
C GLY A 410 -14.69 -24.10 -17.13
N ILE A 411 -13.93 -23.12 -16.62
CA ILE A 411 -13.72 -22.89 -15.18
C ILE A 411 -15.06 -22.66 -14.47
N PHE A 412 -15.92 -21.79 -15.02
CA PHE A 412 -17.22 -21.48 -14.41
C PHE A 412 -18.23 -22.62 -14.47
N SER A 413 -18.12 -23.53 -15.46
CA SER A 413 -18.96 -24.73 -15.54
C SER A 413 -18.65 -25.73 -14.42
N GLY A 414 -17.42 -25.70 -13.90
CA GLY A 414 -16.99 -26.52 -12.78
C GLY A 414 -17.55 -26.07 -11.43
N ILE A 415 -18.30 -24.96 -11.37
CA ILE A 415 -18.82 -24.39 -10.12
C ILE A 415 -20.13 -25.06 -9.68
N PRO A 416 -20.17 -25.74 -8.52
CA PRO A 416 -21.38 -26.31 -7.95
C PRO A 416 -22.48 -25.26 -7.77
N TYR A 417 -23.72 -25.70 -8.00
CA TYR A 417 -24.88 -24.83 -8.01
C TYR A 417 -25.22 -24.26 -6.61
N ASP A 418 -24.78 -24.87 -5.53
CA ASP A 418 -25.06 -24.45 -4.15
C ASP A 418 -24.12 -23.35 -3.64
N ILE A 419 -23.05 -23.03 -4.38
CA ILE A 419 -21.98 -22.11 -3.94
C ILE A 419 -22.18 -20.67 -4.43
N GLN A 420 -22.96 -20.45 -5.50
CA GLN A 420 -23.02 -19.15 -6.18
C GLN A 420 -24.12 -18.21 -5.65
N VAL A 421 -23.72 -16.96 -5.32
CA VAL A 421 -24.63 -15.86 -5.00
C VAL A 421 -25.10 -15.19 -6.29
N ARG A 422 -26.42 -14.97 -6.47
CA ARG A 422 -27.02 -14.30 -7.64
C ARG A 422 -26.76 -12.79 -7.67
N GLN A 423 -25.49 -12.39 -7.75
CA GLN A 423 -25.08 -10.99 -7.82
C GLN A 423 -23.96 -10.84 -8.84
N GLU A 424 -23.97 -9.76 -9.61
CA GLU A 424 -22.90 -9.43 -10.56
C GLU A 424 -21.53 -9.33 -9.88
N ARG A 425 -21.49 -8.81 -8.65
CA ARG A 425 -20.29 -8.70 -7.79
C ARG A 425 -19.59 -10.04 -7.53
N TYR A 426 -20.35 -11.14 -7.53
CA TYR A 426 -19.79 -12.48 -7.37
C TYR A 426 -18.89 -12.83 -8.56
N TYR A 427 -19.37 -12.62 -9.78
CA TYR A 427 -18.62 -12.85 -11.01
C TYR A 427 -17.45 -11.87 -11.18
N GLN A 428 -17.64 -10.60 -10.79
CA GLN A 428 -16.54 -9.62 -10.74
C GLN A 428 -15.42 -10.08 -9.80
N SER A 429 -15.75 -10.65 -8.64
CA SER A 429 -14.77 -11.16 -7.67
C SER A 429 -14.02 -12.38 -8.22
N LEU A 430 -14.71 -13.31 -8.89
CA LEU A 430 -14.08 -14.44 -9.58
C LEU A 430 -13.13 -13.97 -10.69
N PHE A 431 -13.57 -13.00 -11.51
CA PHE A 431 -12.76 -12.44 -12.57
C PHE A 431 -11.50 -11.76 -12.01
N TYR A 432 -11.66 -10.91 -10.99
CA TYR A 432 -10.54 -10.31 -10.27
C TYR A 432 -9.54 -11.36 -9.78
N LEU A 433 -10.02 -12.38 -9.07
CA LEU A 433 -9.20 -13.47 -8.54
C LEU A 433 -8.38 -14.17 -9.64
N ILE A 434 -9.04 -14.52 -10.76
CA ILE A 434 -8.40 -15.18 -11.91
C ILE A 434 -7.27 -14.30 -12.47
N PHE A 435 -7.49 -13.00 -12.67
CA PHE A 435 -6.45 -12.09 -13.17
C PHE A 435 -5.29 -11.90 -12.20
N ARG A 436 -5.58 -11.76 -10.89
CA ARG A 436 -4.51 -11.65 -9.88
C ARG A 436 -3.68 -12.93 -9.82
N LEU A 437 -4.28 -14.12 -9.94
CA LEU A 437 -3.56 -15.40 -9.98
C LEU A 437 -2.77 -15.62 -11.28
N MET A 438 -3.21 -15.05 -12.40
CA MET A 438 -2.38 -15.00 -13.63
C MET A 438 -1.12 -14.12 -13.47
N GLY A 439 -0.98 -13.42 -12.34
CA GLY A 439 0.09 -12.44 -12.11
C GLY A 439 -0.12 -11.15 -12.88
N MET A 440 -1.37 -10.86 -13.30
CA MET A 440 -1.70 -9.64 -14.02
C MET A 440 -2.20 -8.55 -13.08
N HIS A 441 -1.87 -7.30 -13.42
CA HIS A 441 -2.49 -6.14 -12.80
C HIS A 441 -3.82 -5.88 -13.51
N ILE A 442 -4.90 -6.01 -12.75
CA ILE A 442 -6.26 -5.68 -13.18
C ILE A 442 -6.73 -4.47 -12.38
N HIS A 443 -7.28 -3.48 -13.06
CA HIS A 443 -7.91 -2.31 -12.47
C HIS A 443 -9.42 -2.53 -12.46
N VAL A 444 -10.00 -2.71 -11.28
CA VAL A 444 -11.45 -2.93 -11.12
C VAL A 444 -12.15 -1.66 -10.68
N GLU A 445 -13.42 -1.51 -11.03
CA GLU A 445 -14.25 -0.34 -10.69
C GLU A 445 -13.60 1.02 -11.06
N VAL A 446 -12.99 1.11 -12.25
CA VAL A 446 -12.28 2.32 -12.70
C VAL A 446 -13.29 3.44 -12.91
N ARG A 447 -13.23 4.47 -12.07
CA ARG A 447 -14.09 5.66 -12.16
C ARG A 447 -13.56 6.58 -13.25
N THR A 448 -14.39 6.85 -14.26
CA THR A 448 -14.13 7.82 -15.32
C THR A 448 -15.07 9.03 -15.16
N ALA A 449 -14.87 10.07 -15.97
CA ALA A 449 -15.77 11.23 -15.97
C ALA A 449 -17.21 10.88 -16.41
N THR A 450 -17.37 9.81 -17.19
CA THR A 450 -18.61 9.43 -17.85
C THR A 450 -19.31 8.24 -17.18
N GLY A 451 -18.60 7.49 -16.33
CA GLY A 451 -19.15 6.33 -15.64
C GLY A 451 -18.11 5.55 -14.84
N ARG A 452 -18.34 4.25 -14.69
CA ARG A 452 -17.47 3.33 -13.98
C ARG A 452 -17.29 2.09 -14.84
N ILE A 453 -16.05 1.76 -15.15
CA ILE A 453 -15.66 0.55 -15.88
C ILE A 453 -15.55 -0.58 -14.87
N ASP A 454 -16.10 -1.75 -15.16
CA ASP A 454 -16.03 -2.89 -14.23
C ASP A 454 -14.61 -3.43 -14.09
N ALA A 455 -13.90 -3.64 -15.20
CA ALA A 455 -12.49 -4.01 -15.17
C ALA A 455 -11.69 -3.51 -16.38
N THR A 456 -10.40 -3.22 -16.16
CA THR A 456 -9.44 -2.90 -17.21
C THR A 456 -8.12 -3.62 -16.97
N VAL A 457 -7.51 -4.15 -18.04
CA VAL A 457 -6.23 -4.84 -17.99
C VAL A 457 -5.33 -4.26 -19.08
N ASP A 458 -4.21 -3.68 -18.66
CA ASP A 458 -3.21 -3.11 -19.57
C ASP A 458 -2.06 -4.11 -19.77
N LEU A 459 -1.97 -4.66 -20.98
CA LEU A 459 -0.94 -5.61 -21.39
C LEU A 459 -0.08 -4.99 -22.50
N GLU A 460 1.10 -5.55 -22.76
CA GLU A 460 1.88 -5.17 -23.96
C GLU A 460 1.10 -5.44 -25.25
N SER A 461 0.28 -6.50 -25.27
CA SER A 461 -0.54 -6.90 -26.43
C SER A 461 -1.76 -6.00 -26.67
N GLY A 462 -2.18 -5.19 -25.70
CA GLY A 462 -3.38 -4.35 -25.81
C GLY A 462 -3.99 -3.98 -24.47
N VAL A 463 -4.90 -3.01 -24.51
CA VAL A 463 -5.72 -2.62 -23.36
C VAL A 463 -7.09 -3.29 -23.47
N TRP A 464 -7.47 -4.02 -22.43
CA TRP A 464 -8.72 -4.78 -22.38
C TRP A 464 -9.68 -4.11 -21.41
N ILE A 465 -10.85 -3.72 -21.89
CA ILE A 465 -11.90 -3.05 -21.12
C ILE A 465 -13.08 -3.99 -21.03
N PHE A 466 -13.38 -4.48 -19.83
CA PHE A 466 -14.46 -5.41 -19.55
C PHE A 466 -15.62 -4.68 -18.90
N GLU A 467 -16.82 -4.92 -19.42
CA GLU A 467 -18.09 -4.58 -18.79
C GLU A 467 -18.91 -5.85 -18.62
N PHE A 468 -19.42 -6.06 -17.41
CA PHE A 468 -20.19 -7.24 -17.06
C PHE A 468 -21.68 -6.90 -17.01
N LYS A 469 -22.50 -7.89 -17.39
CA LYS A 469 -23.96 -7.82 -17.24
C LYS A 469 -24.50 -9.14 -16.74
N LEU A 470 -25.55 -9.09 -15.93
CA LEU A 470 -26.26 -10.27 -15.44
C LEU A 470 -27.66 -10.31 -16.06
N ASP A 471 -28.02 -11.44 -16.67
CA ASP A 471 -29.33 -11.68 -17.30
C ASP A 471 -29.75 -10.61 -18.34
N SER A 472 -28.78 -10.01 -19.04
CA SER A 472 -29.01 -8.97 -20.05
C SER A 472 -28.95 -9.51 -21.48
N SER A 473 -29.28 -8.67 -22.46
CA SER A 473 -29.09 -8.96 -23.89
C SER A 473 -27.62 -8.81 -24.30
N ALA A 474 -27.19 -9.60 -25.29
CA ALA A 474 -25.84 -9.54 -25.86
C ALA A 474 -25.65 -8.27 -26.70
N ASP A 475 -25.06 -7.22 -26.11
CA ASP A 475 -24.64 -5.91 -26.66
C ASP A 475 -24.87 -4.78 -25.64
N ALA A 476 -25.64 -5.02 -24.57
CA ALA A 476 -25.96 -3.99 -23.60
C ALA A 476 -24.69 -3.40 -22.97
N ALA A 477 -23.69 -4.24 -22.71
CA ALA A 477 -22.42 -3.79 -22.14
C ALA A 477 -21.56 -3.08 -23.17
N LEU A 478 -21.46 -3.56 -24.42
CA LEU A 478 -20.76 -2.85 -25.50
C LEU A 478 -21.38 -1.47 -25.78
N THR A 479 -22.70 -1.38 -25.78
CA THR A 479 -23.43 -0.10 -25.96
C THR A 479 -23.05 0.88 -24.86
N GLN A 480 -23.05 0.43 -23.60
CA GLN A 480 -22.62 1.26 -22.48
C GLN A 480 -21.15 1.69 -22.62
N ILE A 481 -20.24 0.78 -22.96
CA ILE A 481 -18.81 1.07 -23.15
C ILE A 481 -18.63 2.18 -24.22
N ARG A 482 -19.37 2.10 -25.33
CA ARG A 482 -19.35 3.10 -26.42
C ARG A 482 -19.93 4.44 -25.99
N GLU A 483 -21.16 4.45 -25.47
CA GLU A 483 -21.85 5.68 -25.07
C GLU A 483 -21.10 6.44 -23.98
N LYS A 484 -20.42 5.72 -23.10
CA LYS A 484 -19.59 6.31 -22.04
C LYS A 484 -18.16 6.59 -22.48
N ASN A 485 -17.78 6.25 -23.71
CA ASN A 485 -16.44 6.42 -24.25
C ASN A 485 -15.33 5.92 -23.31
N TYR A 486 -15.50 4.71 -22.75
CA TYR A 486 -14.55 4.15 -21.77
C TYR A 486 -13.16 3.88 -22.35
N ALA A 487 -13.02 3.82 -23.68
CA ALA A 487 -11.74 3.68 -24.37
C ALA A 487 -10.86 4.94 -24.30
N ALA A 488 -11.45 6.13 -24.16
CA ALA A 488 -10.76 7.42 -24.28
C ALA A 488 -9.46 7.55 -23.46
N PRO A 489 -9.38 7.12 -22.18
CA PRO A 489 -8.15 7.23 -21.38
C PRO A 489 -6.99 6.40 -21.94
N TYR A 490 -7.27 5.40 -22.77
CA TYR A 490 -6.32 4.40 -23.23
C TYR A 490 -5.90 4.58 -24.69
N VAL A 491 -6.59 5.43 -25.47
CA VAL A 491 -6.28 5.70 -26.89
C VAL A 491 -4.85 6.17 -27.08
N ALA A 492 -4.37 7.04 -26.18
CA ALA A 492 -3.00 7.58 -26.23
C ALA A 492 -1.90 6.56 -25.90
N SER A 493 -2.25 5.32 -25.55
CA SER A 493 -1.29 4.23 -25.34
C SER A 493 -0.69 3.71 -26.65
N GLY A 494 -1.38 3.91 -27.79
CA GLY A 494 -0.98 3.39 -29.09
C GLY A 494 -1.14 1.86 -29.23
N LYS A 495 -1.69 1.20 -28.22
CA LYS A 495 -1.95 -0.24 -28.22
C LYS A 495 -3.36 -0.53 -28.77
N PRO A 496 -3.61 -1.74 -29.31
CA PRO A 496 -4.97 -2.18 -29.60
C PRO A 496 -5.86 -2.09 -28.36
N ILE A 497 -7.09 -1.59 -28.51
CA ILE A 497 -8.07 -1.54 -27.42
C ILE A 497 -9.17 -2.57 -27.71
N TYR A 498 -9.35 -3.49 -26.77
CA TYR A 498 -10.36 -4.53 -26.83
C TYR A 498 -11.50 -4.17 -25.88
N LEU A 499 -12.67 -3.88 -26.43
CA LEU A 499 -13.91 -3.66 -25.68
C LEU A 499 -14.62 -4.99 -25.55
N VAL A 500 -14.90 -5.39 -24.31
CA VAL A 500 -15.39 -6.73 -24.01
C VAL A 500 -16.69 -6.64 -23.22
N ASP A 501 -17.78 -7.10 -23.84
CA ASP A 501 -19.05 -7.40 -23.16
C ASP A 501 -19.03 -8.87 -22.75
N ALA A 502 -19.18 -9.12 -21.44
CA ALA A 502 -19.33 -10.45 -20.90
C ALA A 502 -20.65 -10.56 -20.13
N ASN A 503 -21.58 -11.32 -20.70
CA ASN A 503 -22.91 -11.52 -20.14
C ASN A 503 -23.00 -12.85 -19.38
N PHE A 504 -23.45 -12.75 -18.14
CA PHE A 504 -23.66 -13.88 -17.23
C PHE A 504 -25.12 -14.26 -17.19
N ASP A 505 -25.38 -15.56 -17.20
CA ASP A 505 -26.72 -16.13 -17.03
C ASP A 505 -26.87 -16.60 -15.59
N SER A 506 -27.82 -16.05 -14.83
CA SER A 506 -28.05 -16.45 -13.45
C SER A 506 -28.65 -17.86 -13.31
N LYS A 507 -29.27 -18.40 -14.37
CA LYS A 507 -29.84 -19.75 -14.40
C LYS A 507 -28.81 -20.79 -14.81
N LYS A 508 -28.08 -20.55 -15.90
CA LYS A 508 -26.99 -21.41 -16.39
C LYS A 508 -25.69 -21.21 -15.63
N ARG A 509 -25.59 -20.15 -14.84
CA ARG A 509 -24.53 -19.91 -13.85
C ARG A 509 -23.14 -19.78 -14.45
N ASN A 510 -23.11 -19.23 -15.65
CA ASN A 510 -21.93 -19.15 -16.48
C ASN A 510 -22.03 -17.92 -17.42
N VAL A 511 -20.92 -17.57 -18.05
CA VAL A 511 -20.92 -16.70 -19.23
C VAL A 511 -21.70 -17.41 -20.33
N ASN A 512 -22.80 -16.80 -20.78
CA ASN A 512 -23.64 -17.36 -21.85
C ASN A 512 -23.36 -16.72 -23.21
N ALA A 513 -22.81 -15.50 -23.22
CA ALA A 513 -22.43 -14.77 -24.40
C ALA A 513 -21.33 -13.77 -24.04
N TRP A 514 -20.40 -13.58 -24.98
CA TRP A 514 -19.45 -12.48 -24.94
C TRP A 514 -19.33 -11.89 -26.34
N LYS A 515 -18.98 -10.60 -26.40
CA LYS A 515 -18.64 -9.93 -27.65
C LYS A 515 -17.39 -9.11 -27.43
N ILE A 516 -16.50 -9.16 -28.42
CA ILE A 516 -15.32 -8.30 -28.45
C ILE A 516 -15.43 -7.38 -29.65
N GLU A 517 -15.27 -6.10 -29.39
CA GLU A 517 -15.01 -5.11 -30.42
C GLU A 517 -13.58 -4.65 -30.27
N THR A 518 -12.80 -4.84 -31.32
CA THR A 518 -11.46 -4.25 -31.39
C THR A 518 -11.62 -2.88 -32.00
N LEU A 519 -11.26 -1.85 -31.23
CA LEU A 519 -11.02 -0.53 -31.81
C LEU A 519 -9.69 -0.62 -32.57
N GLU A 520 -9.78 -1.09 -33.81
CA GLU A 520 -8.67 -0.96 -34.75
C GLU A 520 -8.51 0.54 -35.05
N LEU A 521 -7.31 1.06 -34.82
CA LEU A 521 -6.93 2.42 -35.20
C LEU A 521 -6.84 2.52 -36.74
N ARG A 522 -7.97 2.44 -37.46
CA ARG A 522 -8.06 2.63 -38.91
C ARG A 522 -8.78 3.93 -39.23
N ASP A 523 -7.98 4.94 -39.51
CA ASP A 523 -7.90 5.57 -40.82
C ASP A 523 -6.88 6.71 -40.70
N ARG A 524 -5.63 6.41 -41.06
CA ARG A 524 -4.57 7.41 -41.10
C ARG A 524 -4.62 8.11 -42.46
N GLU A 525 -5.16 9.33 -42.49
CA GLU A 525 -4.65 10.37 -43.40
C GLU A 525 -3.12 10.53 -43.21
N PRO A 526 -2.36 11.11 -44.15
CA PRO A 526 -0.90 11.19 -44.05
C PRO A 526 -0.48 11.89 -42.76
N GLN A 527 -0.04 11.13 -41.76
CA GLN A 527 0.33 11.65 -40.45
C GLN A 527 1.81 12.04 -40.43
N GLU A 528 2.08 13.25 -39.96
CA GLU A 528 3.45 13.73 -39.73
C GLU A 528 3.86 13.42 -38.28
N ASN A 529 5.05 12.80 -38.11
CA ASN A 529 5.57 12.42 -36.80
C ASN A 529 6.32 13.59 -36.14
N ILE A 530 6.05 13.88 -34.86
CA ILE A 530 6.87 14.82 -34.10
C ILE A 530 8.20 14.16 -33.75
N LYS A 531 9.24 14.55 -34.49
CA LYS A 531 10.63 14.14 -34.24
C LYS A 531 11.27 14.93 -33.09
N ARG A 532 10.66 14.97 -31.90
CA ARG A 532 11.21 15.72 -30.75
C ARG A 532 11.17 14.93 -29.44
N VAL A 533 12.23 15.09 -28.65
CA VAL A 533 12.43 14.39 -27.36
C VAL A 533 12.89 15.38 -26.29
N ARG A 534 12.88 14.97 -25.01
CA ARG A 534 13.29 15.83 -23.88
C ARG A 534 14.42 15.19 -23.09
N ALA A 535 15.37 16.03 -22.68
CA ALA A 535 16.37 15.70 -21.70
C ALA A 535 16.33 16.70 -20.53
N ILE A 536 16.30 16.19 -19.31
CA ILE A 536 16.23 16.99 -18.08
C ILE A 536 17.53 16.84 -17.30
N PHE A 537 18.25 17.94 -17.12
CA PHE A 537 19.51 17.98 -16.38
C PHE A 537 19.25 18.37 -14.93
N ILE A 538 19.60 17.48 -14.00
CA ILE A 538 19.39 17.64 -12.55
C ILE A 538 20.69 17.36 -11.80
N GLY A 539 20.78 17.84 -10.56
CA GLY A 539 21.98 17.76 -9.75
C GLY A 539 22.20 19.04 -8.96
N ASN A 540 23.09 18.98 -7.97
CA ASN A 540 23.38 20.09 -7.07
C ASN A 540 23.86 21.36 -7.81
N GLY A 541 23.76 22.51 -7.14
CA GLY A 541 24.41 23.73 -7.60
C GLY A 541 25.90 23.49 -7.82
N ASP A 542 26.46 24.07 -8.90
CA ASP A 542 27.87 23.88 -9.30
C ASP A 542 28.29 22.44 -9.69
N ALA A 543 27.34 21.51 -9.89
CA ALA A 543 27.65 20.19 -10.46
C ALA A 543 28.18 20.26 -11.91
N GLY A 544 28.00 21.41 -12.60
CA GLY A 544 28.44 21.63 -13.97
C GLY A 544 27.45 21.17 -15.05
N LYS A 545 26.14 21.27 -14.77
CA LYS A 545 25.06 20.96 -15.72
C LYS A 545 25.12 21.83 -16.98
N THR A 546 25.24 23.14 -16.80
CA THR A 546 25.38 24.11 -17.88
C THR A 546 26.64 23.87 -18.71
N SER A 547 27.79 23.60 -18.06
CA SER A 547 29.04 23.24 -18.75
C SER A 547 28.91 21.94 -19.54
N LEU A 548 28.16 20.96 -19.04
CA LEU A 548 27.88 19.71 -19.76
C LEU A 548 27.01 19.93 -21.00
N ILE A 549 26.00 20.81 -20.90
CA ILE A 549 25.17 21.22 -22.04
C ILE A 549 26.00 21.98 -23.09
N GLN A 550 26.90 22.87 -22.67
CA GLN A 550 27.82 23.58 -23.57
C GLN A 550 28.74 22.60 -24.31
N ALA A 551 29.29 21.61 -23.61
CA ALA A 551 30.12 20.56 -24.21
C ALA A 551 29.33 19.70 -25.22
N LEU A 552 28.07 19.36 -24.94
CA LEU A 552 27.18 18.65 -25.87
C LEU A 552 26.88 19.46 -27.14
N ASN A 553 26.84 20.79 -27.02
CA ASN A 553 26.70 21.73 -28.14
C ASN A 553 28.04 22.07 -28.81
N GLU A 554 29.14 21.42 -28.44
CA GLU A 554 30.48 21.66 -28.96
C GLU A 554 30.96 23.12 -28.79
N GLN A 555 30.48 23.76 -27.72
CA GLN A 555 30.89 25.10 -27.29
C GLN A 555 32.06 25.02 -26.30
N GLU A 556 32.71 26.15 -26.04
CA GLU A 556 33.76 26.23 -25.01
C GLU A 556 33.10 26.19 -23.62
N ALA A 557 33.29 25.07 -22.91
CA ALA A 557 32.72 24.88 -21.58
C ALA A 557 33.59 25.62 -20.55
N VAL A 558 33.06 26.69 -19.95
CA VAL A 558 33.78 27.50 -18.96
C VAL A 558 33.53 26.92 -17.56
N GLY A 559 34.59 26.81 -16.75
CA GLY A 559 34.54 26.15 -15.44
C GLY A 559 33.88 26.95 -14.31
N ASP A 560 33.63 28.25 -14.52
CA ASP A 560 33.14 29.21 -13.52
C ASP A 560 31.91 29.97 -14.05
N THR A 561 30.89 29.22 -14.49
CA THR A 561 29.62 29.81 -14.94
C THR A 561 28.79 30.31 -13.74
N GLU A 562 28.26 31.52 -13.81
CA GLU A 562 27.29 32.03 -12.83
C GLU A 562 26.12 31.04 -12.67
N MET A 563 25.63 30.84 -11.44
CA MET A 563 24.51 29.93 -11.18
C MET A 563 23.28 30.31 -12.03
N THR A 564 22.78 29.38 -12.84
CA THR A 564 21.56 29.55 -13.64
C THR A 564 20.36 29.91 -12.75
N PRO A 565 19.74 31.10 -12.93
CA PRO A 565 18.53 31.47 -12.20
C PRO A 565 17.29 30.85 -12.89
N GLY A 566 16.65 29.90 -12.22
CA GLY A 566 15.40 29.28 -12.71
C GLY A 566 15.63 28.09 -13.65
N ILE A 567 14.93 28.05 -14.79
CA ILE A 567 15.00 26.97 -15.79
C ILE A 567 15.43 27.55 -17.13
N GLU A 568 16.46 26.99 -17.75
CA GLU A 568 16.89 27.33 -19.11
C GLU A 568 16.56 26.18 -20.07
N ILE A 569 16.02 26.51 -21.25
CA ILE A 569 15.64 25.52 -22.27
C ILE A 569 16.40 25.80 -23.56
N SER A 570 17.13 24.80 -24.06
CA SER A 570 17.82 24.85 -25.36
C SER A 570 17.40 23.70 -26.27
N GLU A 571 17.53 23.89 -27.58
CA GLU A 571 17.30 22.84 -28.59
C GLU A 571 18.63 22.24 -29.05
N TRP A 572 18.68 20.93 -29.24
CA TRP A 572 19.86 20.20 -29.70
C TRP A 572 19.45 19.16 -30.76
N GLN A 573 20.19 19.07 -31.87
CA GLN A 573 19.94 18.03 -32.88
C GLN A 573 20.61 16.72 -32.44
N VAL A 574 19.82 15.64 -32.38
CA VAL A 574 20.27 14.33 -31.89
C VAL A 574 21.02 13.60 -33.01
N GLY A 575 22.28 13.96 -33.22
CA GLY A 575 23.10 13.41 -34.31
C GLY A 575 22.39 13.51 -35.68
N ASP A 576 22.48 12.45 -36.49
CA ASP A 576 21.86 12.38 -37.82
C ASP A 576 20.46 11.71 -37.81
N THR A 577 19.84 11.56 -36.64
CA THR A 577 18.55 10.85 -36.48
C THR A 577 17.34 11.66 -36.98
N GLY A 578 17.52 12.96 -37.22
CA GLY A 578 16.44 13.91 -37.50
C GLY A 578 15.54 14.21 -36.30
N LEU A 579 15.90 13.76 -35.09
CA LEU A 579 15.24 14.13 -33.83
C LEU A 579 15.84 15.43 -33.26
N THR A 580 14.99 16.29 -32.69
CA THR A 580 15.41 17.47 -31.92
C THR A 580 15.13 17.25 -30.42
N ALA A 581 16.17 17.25 -29.60
CA ALA A 581 16.07 17.19 -28.14
C ALA A 581 15.91 18.59 -27.54
N HIS A 582 15.03 18.71 -26.56
CA HIS A 582 14.93 19.89 -25.70
C HIS A 582 15.65 19.63 -24.39
N PHE A 583 16.73 20.37 -24.13
CA PHE A 583 17.46 20.31 -22.88
C PHE A 583 16.85 21.26 -21.89
N TRP A 584 16.55 20.77 -20.70
CA TRP A 584 16.05 21.54 -19.57
C TRP A 584 17.14 21.60 -18.50
N ASP A 585 17.75 22.77 -18.31
CA ASP A 585 18.75 23.02 -17.26
C ASP A 585 18.07 23.67 -16.05
N PHE A 586 18.07 22.96 -14.91
CA PHE A 586 17.50 23.44 -13.67
C PHE A 586 18.57 24.12 -12.79
N GLY A 587 18.34 25.38 -12.42
CA GLY A 587 19.17 26.12 -11.48
C GLY A 587 19.27 25.44 -10.11
N GLY A 588 20.48 25.38 -9.53
CA GLY A 588 20.77 24.67 -8.28
C GLY A 588 20.27 25.34 -6.99
N GLN A 589 19.29 26.25 -7.05
CA GLN A 589 18.75 26.91 -5.86
C GLN A 589 17.73 25.99 -5.14
N VAL A 590 18.05 25.58 -3.91
CA VAL A 590 17.28 24.68 -3.03
C VAL A 590 15.92 25.28 -2.57
N ILE A 591 15.46 26.42 -3.12
CA ILE A 591 14.30 27.18 -2.59
C ILE A 591 13.05 27.13 -3.49
N ALA A 592 13.01 26.29 -4.54
CA ALA A 592 11.83 26.20 -5.42
C ALA A 592 11.32 24.76 -5.67
N HIS A 593 11.51 23.84 -4.72
CA HIS A 593 11.10 22.42 -4.84
C HIS A 593 9.61 22.23 -5.20
N ALA A 594 8.72 23.12 -4.75
CA ALA A 594 7.29 23.08 -5.08
C ALA A 594 6.95 23.50 -6.53
N THR A 595 7.90 24.06 -7.29
CA THR A 595 7.66 24.42 -8.70
C THR A 595 8.25 23.43 -9.70
N HIS A 596 9.28 22.67 -9.32
CA HIS A 596 9.87 21.64 -10.18
C HIS A 596 8.90 20.49 -10.48
N GLN A 597 7.97 20.18 -9.57
CA GLN A 597 6.91 19.18 -9.78
C GLN A 597 6.04 19.46 -11.02
N PHE A 598 5.93 20.72 -11.47
CA PHE A 598 5.18 21.05 -12.69
C PHE A 598 5.91 20.65 -13.98
N PHE A 599 7.21 20.40 -13.92
CA PHE A 599 8.06 20.22 -15.10
C PHE A 599 8.67 18.80 -15.21
N LEU A 600 8.74 18.06 -14.11
CA LEU A 600 9.14 16.64 -14.11
C LEU A 600 8.03 15.78 -14.68
N ARG A 601 8.36 14.88 -15.60
CA ARG A 601 7.39 14.06 -16.34
C ARG A 601 7.95 12.67 -16.62
N ALA A 602 7.04 11.72 -16.88
CA ALA A 602 7.38 10.47 -17.55
C ALA A 602 7.63 10.73 -19.06
N ARG A 603 8.43 9.88 -19.72
CA ARG A 603 8.84 9.97 -21.15
C ARG A 603 9.87 11.08 -21.49
N CYS A 604 10.97 11.14 -20.74
CA CYS A 604 12.16 11.94 -21.05
C CYS A 604 13.43 11.22 -20.59
N VAL A 605 14.62 11.70 -20.98
CA VAL A 605 15.89 11.21 -20.42
C VAL A 605 16.33 12.14 -19.29
N TYR A 606 16.57 11.61 -18.10
CA TYR A 606 17.17 12.39 -17.01
C TYR A 606 18.70 12.25 -17.06
N VAL A 607 19.40 13.38 -16.95
CA VAL A 607 20.86 13.43 -16.82
C VAL A 607 21.18 13.99 -15.43
N LEU A 608 21.60 13.10 -14.52
CA LEU A 608 21.93 13.45 -13.14
C LEU A 608 23.42 13.73 -13.02
N VAL A 609 23.77 15.00 -12.84
CA VAL A 609 25.16 15.47 -12.77
C VAL A 609 25.61 15.59 -11.32
N LEU A 610 26.71 14.92 -11.00
CA LEU A 610 27.34 14.86 -9.68
C LEU A 610 28.75 15.45 -9.76
N ASN A 611 29.24 16.02 -8.65
CA ASN A 611 30.65 16.40 -8.49
C ASN A 611 31.19 15.90 -7.13
N ALA A 612 32.51 15.81 -6.99
CA ALA A 612 33.14 15.37 -5.73
C ALA A 612 33.40 16.53 -4.73
N ARG A 613 33.04 17.77 -5.07
CA ARG A 613 33.50 18.99 -4.38
C ARG A 613 32.52 19.58 -3.38
N SER A 614 31.26 19.13 -3.33
CA SER A 614 30.33 19.61 -2.30
C SER A 614 30.75 19.08 -0.93
N ALA A 615 31.30 19.95 -0.08
CA ALA A 615 31.90 19.62 1.20
C ALA A 615 30.99 18.88 2.21
N ASP A 616 29.67 18.83 1.96
CA ASP A 616 28.67 18.38 2.94
C ASP A 616 27.91 17.09 2.57
N SER A 617 28.23 16.39 1.47
CA SER A 617 27.51 15.13 1.15
C SER A 617 28.27 14.14 0.28
N ASN A 618 28.22 12.86 0.65
CA ASN A 618 28.72 11.73 -0.14
C ASN A 618 28.05 11.72 -1.53
N PRO A 619 28.77 11.55 -2.66
CA PRO A 619 28.19 11.44 -4.00
C PRO A 619 27.04 10.44 -4.12
N ASN A 620 27.06 9.36 -3.33
CA ASN A 620 25.95 8.40 -3.25
C ASN A 620 24.69 9.01 -2.63
N GLN A 621 24.83 9.79 -1.56
CA GLN A 621 23.70 10.48 -0.92
C GLN A 621 23.12 11.56 -1.84
N GLN A 622 23.99 12.27 -2.59
CA GLN A 622 23.53 13.22 -3.61
C GLN A 622 22.77 12.51 -4.72
N ALA A 623 23.28 11.37 -5.18
CA ALA A 623 22.62 10.56 -6.18
C ALA A 623 21.25 10.08 -5.68
N GLU A 624 21.20 9.44 -4.50
CA GLU A 624 19.96 8.95 -3.87
C GLU A 624 18.92 10.08 -3.71
N TYR A 625 19.32 11.27 -3.24
CA TYR A 625 18.42 12.42 -3.09
C TYR A 625 17.73 12.80 -4.41
N TRP A 626 18.48 12.93 -5.50
CA TRP A 626 17.92 13.30 -6.80
C TRP A 626 17.18 12.14 -7.47
N LEU A 627 17.60 10.90 -7.23
CA LEU A 627 16.94 9.70 -7.75
C LEU A 627 15.58 9.45 -7.10
N GLU A 628 15.42 9.72 -5.80
CA GLU A 628 14.10 9.74 -5.14
C GLU A 628 13.15 10.71 -5.83
N PHE A 629 13.66 11.87 -6.24
CA PHE A 629 12.89 12.88 -6.94
C PHE A 629 12.47 12.41 -8.35
N VAL A 630 13.37 11.76 -9.08
CA VAL A 630 13.02 11.12 -10.36
C VAL A 630 12.02 9.99 -10.15
N ARG A 631 12.14 9.19 -9.08
CA ARG A 631 11.20 8.10 -8.79
C ARG A 631 9.79 8.62 -8.49
N ALA A 632 9.68 9.71 -7.73
CA ALA A 632 8.39 10.30 -7.37
C ALA A 632 7.62 10.89 -8.57
N PHE A 633 8.32 11.46 -9.56
CA PHE A 633 7.68 12.24 -10.64
C PHE A 633 7.96 11.74 -12.08
N GLY A 634 9.09 11.07 -12.29
CA GLY A 634 9.57 10.58 -13.59
C GLY A 634 9.18 9.13 -13.91
N LYS A 635 8.65 8.37 -12.95
CA LYS A 635 8.35 6.92 -13.08
C LYS A 635 9.56 6.15 -13.62
N ASP A 636 9.40 5.39 -14.71
CA ASP A 636 10.45 4.54 -15.31
C ASP A 636 11.36 5.27 -16.31
N ALA A 637 11.35 6.61 -16.33
CA ALA A 637 12.17 7.39 -17.25
C ALA A 637 13.68 7.06 -17.08
N PRO A 638 14.43 6.82 -18.17
CA PRO A 638 15.83 6.44 -18.08
C PRO A 638 16.68 7.55 -17.47
N VAL A 639 17.62 7.16 -16.61
CA VAL A 639 18.55 8.08 -15.94
C VAL A 639 19.98 7.74 -16.33
N LEU A 640 20.73 8.74 -16.79
CA LEU A 640 22.18 8.67 -16.97
C LEU A 640 22.85 9.44 -15.83
N LEU A 641 23.66 8.75 -15.03
CA LEU A 641 24.46 9.38 -13.98
C LEU A 641 25.78 9.87 -14.57
N VAL A 642 26.11 11.13 -14.31
CA VAL A 642 27.32 11.78 -14.81
C VAL A 642 28.15 12.27 -13.64
N GLY A 643 29.31 11.67 -13.41
CA GLY A 643 30.32 12.21 -12.51
C GLY A 643 31.16 13.24 -13.23
N ASN A 644 30.86 14.53 -13.06
CA ASN A 644 31.55 15.62 -13.76
C ASN A 644 32.73 16.17 -12.94
N LYS A 645 33.57 17.01 -13.58
CA LYS A 645 34.79 17.61 -13.00
C LYS A 645 35.84 16.55 -12.58
N CYS A 646 35.90 15.41 -13.26
CA CYS A 646 36.84 14.33 -12.94
C CYS A 646 38.31 14.69 -13.19
N ASP A 647 38.58 15.74 -13.96
CA ASP A 647 39.89 16.39 -14.11
C ASP A 647 40.41 16.99 -12.80
N GLN A 648 39.51 17.40 -11.91
CA GLN A 648 39.84 17.95 -10.59
C GLN A 648 39.83 16.85 -9.53
N THR A 649 38.76 16.04 -9.48
CA THR A 649 38.62 14.97 -8.49
C THR A 649 37.69 13.89 -9.04
N PRO A 650 38.11 12.61 -9.07
CA PRO A 650 37.26 11.52 -9.51
C PRO A 650 35.98 11.40 -8.66
N VAL A 651 34.84 11.21 -9.33
CA VAL A 651 33.56 10.94 -8.65
C VAL A 651 33.39 9.44 -8.51
N ALA A 652 33.34 8.94 -7.28
CA ALA A 652 33.08 7.53 -6.98
C ALA A 652 31.65 7.35 -6.45
N VAL A 653 30.86 6.52 -7.14
CA VAL A 653 29.53 6.08 -6.69
C VAL A 653 29.47 4.56 -6.68
N ASP A 654 28.72 3.99 -5.75
CA ASP A 654 28.37 2.57 -5.75
C ASP A 654 27.23 2.35 -6.76
N PHE A 655 27.62 2.24 -8.02
CA PHE A 655 26.68 2.13 -9.13
C PHE A 655 25.78 0.89 -9.02
N ASN A 656 26.29 -0.22 -8.48
CA ASN A 656 25.52 -1.45 -8.33
C ASN A 656 24.41 -1.25 -7.30
N ARG A 657 24.74 -0.70 -6.13
CA ARG A 657 23.75 -0.35 -5.10
C ARG A 657 22.71 0.64 -5.60
N LEU A 658 23.14 1.69 -6.30
CA LEU A 658 22.22 2.68 -6.86
C LEU A 658 21.29 2.04 -7.90
N ARG A 659 21.79 1.16 -8.76
CA ARG A 659 20.99 0.48 -9.78
C ARG A 659 20.00 -0.53 -9.19
N GLU A 660 20.33 -1.14 -8.05
CA GLU A 660 19.40 -2.00 -7.30
C GLU A 660 18.19 -1.20 -6.76
N GLY A 661 18.44 -0.01 -6.22
CA GLY A 661 17.37 0.88 -5.73
C GLY A 661 16.61 1.61 -6.84
N TYR A 662 17.26 1.85 -7.99
CA TYR A 662 16.74 2.65 -9.11
C TYR A 662 17.05 1.96 -10.45
N PRO A 663 16.22 0.98 -10.87
CA PRO A 663 16.50 0.14 -12.04
C PRO A 663 16.45 0.88 -13.39
N ASN A 664 15.88 2.09 -13.41
CA ASN A 664 15.86 2.98 -14.57
C ASN A 664 17.21 3.68 -14.83
N ILE A 665 18.21 3.50 -13.97
CA ILE A 665 19.59 3.94 -14.23
C ILE A 665 20.20 3.10 -15.36
N ARG A 666 20.63 3.78 -16.43
CA ARG A 666 21.19 3.15 -17.63
C ARG A 666 22.71 3.07 -17.65
N GLY A 667 23.39 3.96 -16.94
CA GLY A 667 24.85 4.01 -16.91
C GLY A 667 25.39 5.06 -15.95
N PHE A 668 26.66 4.89 -15.56
CA PHE A 668 27.45 5.90 -14.88
C PHE A 668 28.64 6.31 -15.76
N HIS A 669 28.81 7.62 -15.93
CA HIS A 669 29.80 8.20 -16.82
C HIS A 669 30.65 9.23 -16.06
N GLY A 670 31.87 8.85 -15.68
CA GLY A 670 32.86 9.78 -15.13
C GLY A 670 33.53 10.57 -16.26
N LEU A 671 33.38 11.88 -16.28
CA LEU A 671 33.90 12.75 -17.34
C LEU A 671 34.30 14.14 -16.83
N SER A 672 34.87 14.94 -17.72
CA SER A 672 35.08 16.38 -17.53
C SER A 672 34.46 17.15 -18.68
N ALA A 673 33.45 17.98 -18.39
CA ALA A 673 32.84 18.85 -19.39
C ALA A 673 33.81 19.93 -19.92
N THR A 674 34.77 20.38 -19.10
CA THR A 674 35.76 21.40 -19.50
C THR A 674 36.91 20.81 -20.33
N GLU A 675 37.22 19.52 -20.15
CA GLU A 675 38.25 18.81 -20.92
C GLU A 675 37.67 17.82 -21.96
N TYR A 676 36.45 18.08 -22.45
CA TYR A 676 35.75 17.18 -23.39
C TYR A 676 36.42 17.03 -24.77
N ARG A 677 37.32 17.96 -25.13
CA ARG A 677 38.20 17.85 -26.32
C ARG A 677 39.63 17.44 -25.99
N GLY A 678 39.95 17.37 -24.70
CA GLY A 678 41.28 17.08 -24.18
C GLY A 678 41.38 15.66 -23.64
N LYS A 679 41.86 15.54 -22.41
CA LYS A 679 42.14 14.24 -21.76
C LYS A 679 40.91 13.35 -21.60
N TYR A 680 39.71 13.93 -21.50
CA TYR A 680 38.44 13.21 -21.27
C TYR A 680 37.60 13.05 -22.53
N ALA A 681 38.17 13.25 -23.73
CA ALA A 681 37.42 13.18 -24.99
C ALA A 681 36.79 11.81 -25.22
N ARG A 682 37.44 10.73 -24.79
CA ARG A 682 36.92 9.36 -24.94
C ARG A 682 35.74 9.12 -24.01
N GLU A 683 35.87 9.46 -22.74
CA GLU A 683 34.84 9.30 -21.71
C GLU A 683 33.60 10.13 -22.03
N PHE A 684 33.80 11.37 -22.51
CA PHE A 684 32.73 12.22 -23.00
C PHE A 684 32.05 11.63 -24.24
N GLY A 685 32.81 11.06 -25.18
CA GLY A 685 32.25 10.34 -26.34
C GLY A 685 31.34 9.18 -25.95
N ILE A 686 31.78 8.33 -25.00
CA ILE A 686 30.97 7.21 -24.49
C ILE A 686 29.65 7.69 -23.88
N PHE A 687 29.70 8.79 -23.11
CA PHE A 687 28.49 9.42 -22.58
C PHE A 687 27.59 9.97 -23.69
N LYS A 688 28.14 10.70 -24.67
CA LYS A 688 27.39 11.28 -25.79
C LYS A 688 26.66 10.19 -26.58
N ASP A 689 27.32 9.07 -26.85
CA ASP A 689 26.72 7.93 -27.56
C ASP A 689 25.60 7.26 -26.75
N ALA A 690 25.81 7.01 -25.46
CA ALA A 690 24.78 6.46 -24.57
C ALA A 690 23.56 7.39 -24.47
N PHE A 691 23.81 8.70 -24.40
CA PHE A 691 22.77 9.72 -24.34
C PHE A 691 21.97 9.81 -25.65
N ILE A 692 22.64 9.77 -26.80
CA ILE A 692 21.98 9.68 -28.12
C ILE A 692 21.13 8.40 -28.21
N GLY A 693 21.66 7.26 -27.75
CA GLY A 693 20.96 5.98 -27.76
C GLY A 693 19.64 6.01 -26.98
N GLU A 694 19.65 6.54 -25.75
CA GLU A 694 18.42 6.67 -24.95
C GLU A 694 17.45 7.71 -25.52
N LEU A 695 17.93 8.84 -26.05
CA LEU A 695 17.08 9.82 -26.74
C LEU A 695 16.42 9.24 -27.99
N THR A 696 17.16 8.43 -28.75
CA THR A 696 16.65 7.77 -29.96
C THR A 696 15.61 6.74 -29.61
N ARG A 697 15.86 5.89 -28.60
CA ARG A 697 14.89 4.90 -28.10
C ARG A 697 13.60 5.57 -27.65
N ILE A 698 13.68 6.64 -26.85
CA ILE A 698 12.49 7.39 -26.44
C ILE A 698 11.79 8.00 -27.66
N GLY A 699 12.53 8.54 -28.62
CA GLY A 699 11.96 9.10 -29.85
C GLY A 699 11.23 8.06 -30.71
N GLU A 700 11.73 6.82 -30.75
CA GLU A 700 11.10 5.69 -31.44
C GLU A 700 9.86 5.18 -30.72
N ASP A 701 9.86 5.17 -29.38
CA ASP A 701 8.73 4.76 -28.53
C ASP A 701 7.62 5.84 -28.47
N ALA A 702 7.99 7.11 -28.60
CA ALA A 702 7.11 8.26 -28.42
C ALA A 702 6.29 8.66 -29.66
N ARG A 703 6.14 7.79 -30.67
CA ARG A 703 5.47 8.04 -31.96
C ARG A 703 4.04 8.61 -31.79
N LEU A 704 3.97 9.92 -31.60
CA LEU A 704 2.76 10.71 -31.62
C LEU A 704 2.53 11.15 -33.06
N TYR A 705 1.36 10.78 -33.56
CA TYR A 705 0.96 11.12 -34.90
C TYR A 705 -0.14 12.16 -34.82
N PHE A 706 0.06 13.28 -35.51
CA PHE A 706 -0.94 14.34 -35.64
C PHE A 706 -1.45 14.39 -37.08
N SER A 707 -2.68 14.87 -37.27
CA SER A 707 -3.13 15.27 -38.60
C SER A 707 -2.28 16.44 -39.12
N ARG A 708 -2.32 16.70 -40.42
CA ARG A 708 -1.54 17.79 -41.02
C ARG A 708 -1.97 19.16 -40.49
N GLU A 709 -3.24 19.32 -40.20
CA GLU A 709 -3.87 20.51 -39.63
C GLU A 709 -3.43 20.73 -38.18
N GLU A 710 -3.42 19.67 -37.38
CA GLU A 710 -2.96 19.65 -35.99
C GLU A 710 -1.46 19.97 -35.89
N PHE A 711 -0.65 19.37 -36.76
CA PHE A 711 0.79 19.65 -36.84
C PHE A 711 1.05 21.11 -37.23
N ASN A 712 0.32 21.63 -38.23
CA ASN A 712 0.40 23.03 -38.64
C ASN A 712 -0.04 24.02 -37.55
N LEU A 713 -0.99 23.64 -36.69
CA LEU A 713 -1.38 24.43 -35.53
C LEU A 713 -0.27 24.45 -34.48
N ILE A 714 0.34 23.29 -34.18
CA ILE A 714 1.47 23.18 -33.24
C ILE A 714 2.64 24.06 -33.69
N GLU A 715 3.00 24.04 -34.98
CA GLU A 715 4.07 24.90 -35.52
C GLU A 715 3.72 26.39 -35.45
N ALA A 716 2.46 26.77 -35.70
CA ALA A 716 2.02 28.16 -35.59
C ALA A 716 2.05 28.68 -34.14
N LEU A 717 1.62 27.86 -33.19
CA LEU A 717 1.70 28.18 -31.76
C LEU A 717 3.16 28.31 -31.30
N ARG A 718 4.06 27.46 -31.82
CA ARG A 718 5.51 27.60 -31.57
C ARG A 718 6.09 28.88 -32.16
N ALA A 719 5.67 29.29 -33.34
CA ALA A 719 6.14 30.55 -33.92
C ALA A 719 5.70 31.77 -33.07
N GLN A 720 4.48 31.74 -32.52
CA GLN A 720 3.98 32.78 -31.63
C GLN A 720 4.61 32.76 -30.23
N SER A 721 4.96 31.58 -29.71
CA SER A 721 5.62 31.44 -28.40
C SER A 721 6.98 32.13 -28.32
N ARG A 722 7.63 32.34 -29.48
CA ARG A 722 8.88 33.11 -29.63
C ARG A 722 8.68 34.62 -29.43
N GLN A 723 7.45 35.11 -29.57
CA GLN A 723 7.14 36.54 -29.59
C GLN A 723 6.29 36.98 -28.38
N ALA A 724 5.51 36.06 -27.79
CA ALA A 724 4.68 36.33 -26.63
C ALA A 724 4.66 35.14 -25.65
N ALA A 725 4.84 35.41 -24.36
CA ALA A 725 4.78 34.38 -23.31
C ALA A 725 3.37 33.81 -23.10
N PHE A 726 2.33 34.53 -23.56
CA PHE A 726 0.93 34.14 -23.42
C PHE A 726 0.16 34.45 -24.71
N LEU A 727 -0.78 33.56 -25.05
CA LEU A 727 -1.73 33.70 -26.15
C LEU A 727 -3.15 33.80 -25.58
N GLU A 728 -3.91 34.80 -25.98
CA GLU A 728 -5.30 34.94 -25.57
C GLU A 728 -6.19 33.87 -26.20
N LYS A 729 -7.21 33.40 -25.45
CA LYS A 729 -8.17 32.37 -25.92
C LYS A 729 -8.66 32.63 -27.34
N ARG A 730 -9.09 33.87 -27.58
CA ARG A 730 -9.69 34.26 -28.86
C ARG A 730 -8.69 34.11 -30.01
N ALA A 731 -7.44 34.50 -29.81
CA ALA A 731 -6.40 34.34 -30.82
C ALA A 731 -6.06 32.86 -31.05
N PHE A 732 -6.12 32.04 -29.99
CA PHE A 732 -6.01 30.58 -30.09
C PHE A 732 -7.18 29.94 -30.85
N ASP A 733 -8.42 30.37 -30.56
CA ASP A 733 -9.63 29.94 -31.24
C ASP A 733 -9.63 30.31 -32.73
N GLU A 734 -9.19 31.52 -33.06
CA GLU A 734 -9.02 32.00 -34.44
C GLU A 734 -7.94 31.18 -35.18
N LEU A 735 -6.85 30.78 -34.52
CA LEU A 735 -5.80 29.92 -35.09
C LEU A 735 -6.27 28.49 -35.36
N CYS A 736 -7.10 27.93 -34.49
CA CYS A 736 -7.74 26.62 -34.66
C CYS A 736 -8.74 26.65 -35.82
N ALA A 737 -9.65 27.64 -35.83
CA ALA A 737 -10.67 27.78 -36.87
C ALA A 737 -10.06 27.99 -38.26
N ALA A 738 -8.99 28.81 -38.37
CA ALA A 738 -8.27 29.03 -39.63
C ALA A 738 -7.60 27.78 -40.21
N ARG A 739 -7.49 26.70 -39.44
CA ARG A 739 -6.86 25.42 -39.82
C ARG A 739 -7.86 24.26 -39.85
N GLY A 740 -9.16 24.54 -39.80
CA GLY A 740 -10.20 23.50 -39.84
C GLY A 740 -10.33 22.70 -38.54
N ILE A 741 -9.83 23.21 -37.42
CA ILE A 741 -10.00 22.63 -36.08
C ILE A 741 -11.14 23.38 -35.38
N GLU A 742 -12.37 22.90 -35.57
CA GLU A 742 -13.59 23.50 -35.03
C GLU A 742 -13.81 23.17 -33.54
N GLU A 743 -14.65 23.93 -32.82
CA GLU A 743 -15.00 23.64 -31.43
C GLU A 743 -15.81 22.33 -31.32
N GLY A 744 -15.38 21.41 -30.43
CA GLY A 744 -16.02 20.11 -30.20
C GLY A 744 -15.07 19.08 -29.58
N GLU A 745 -15.56 17.85 -29.32
CA GLU A 745 -14.80 16.78 -28.65
C GLU A 745 -13.43 16.51 -29.29
N ARG A 746 -13.33 16.59 -30.63
CA ARG A 746 -12.08 16.39 -31.37
C ARG A 746 -11.00 17.43 -31.04
N ARG A 747 -11.39 18.68 -30.77
CA ARG A 747 -10.47 19.76 -30.36
C ARG A 747 -10.00 19.54 -28.92
N ASP A 748 -10.89 19.11 -28.04
CA ASP A 748 -10.55 18.82 -26.64
C ASP A 748 -9.69 17.55 -26.51
N GLU A 749 -9.93 16.53 -27.35
CA GLU A 749 -9.09 15.33 -27.49
C GLU A 749 -7.70 15.64 -28.04
N PHE A 750 -7.57 16.58 -28.98
CA PHE A 750 -6.28 17.08 -29.46
C PHE A 750 -5.53 17.90 -28.38
N LEU A 751 -6.26 18.72 -27.61
CA LEU A 751 -5.66 19.60 -26.59
C LEU A 751 -5.32 18.89 -25.27
N SER A 752 -6.04 17.83 -24.92
CA SER A 752 -5.80 17.03 -23.72
C SER A 752 -4.37 16.46 -23.59
N PRO A 753 -3.79 15.79 -24.62
CA PRO A 753 -2.39 15.37 -24.61
C PRO A 753 -1.40 16.54 -24.71
N LEU A 754 -1.80 17.68 -25.28
CA LEU A 754 -0.95 18.89 -25.30
C LEU A 754 -0.90 19.60 -23.93
N ALA A 755 -1.96 19.44 -23.11
CA ALA A 755 -2.12 20.06 -21.81
C ALA A 755 -1.51 19.28 -20.63
N HIS A 756 -1.32 17.95 -20.73
CA HIS A 756 -0.91 17.16 -19.56
C HIS A 756 0.27 16.16 -19.72
N PRO A 757 0.60 15.67 -20.92
CA PRO A 757 1.88 14.95 -21.15
C PRO A 757 2.96 15.67 -22.00
N TRP A 758 2.64 16.58 -22.94
CA TRP A 758 3.63 17.03 -23.94
C TRP A 758 4.00 18.52 -23.92
N GLY A 759 3.54 19.26 -22.91
CA GLY A 759 3.97 20.63 -22.60
C GLY A 759 4.06 21.56 -23.80
N LEU A 760 2.95 21.75 -24.51
CA LEU A 760 2.80 22.85 -25.47
C LEU A 760 1.93 23.99 -24.91
N SER A 761 1.23 23.79 -23.78
CA SER A 761 0.79 24.86 -22.90
C SER A 761 0.35 24.37 -21.52
N ALA A 762 0.36 25.27 -20.53
CA ALA A 762 -0.32 25.08 -19.26
C ALA A 762 -1.48 26.10 -19.16
N PRO A 763 -2.76 25.67 -19.15
CA PRO A 763 -3.86 26.56 -18.81
C PRO A 763 -3.85 26.80 -17.28
N LEU A 764 -3.70 28.06 -16.87
CA LEU A 764 -4.03 28.49 -15.51
C LEU A 764 -5.56 28.63 -15.44
N PHE A 765 -6.24 27.66 -14.82
CA PHE A 765 -7.65 27.78 -14.48
C PHE A 765 -7.80 28.58 -13.19
N GLU A 766 -8.08 29.88 -13.29
CA GLU A 766 -8.72 30.59 -12.18
C GLU A 766 -10.21 30.26 -12.18
N HIS A 767 -10.64 29.42 -11.24
CA HIS A 767 -12.05 29.34 -10.89
C HIS A 767 -12.43 30.64 -10.17
N PRO A 768 -13.52 31.33 -10.55
CA PRO A 768 -14.02 32.44 -9.74
C PRO A 768 -14.50 31.85 -8.41
N ALA A 769 -13.82 32.24 -7.32
CA ALA A 769 -14.30 32.00 -5.98
C ALA A 769 -15.72 32.59 -5.85
N GLN A 770 -16.72 31.73 -5.62
CA GLN A 770 -18.00 32.17 -5.08
C GLN A 770 -17.76 32.60 -3.62
N CYS A 771 -17.32 33.84 -3.44
CA CYS A 771 -17.59 34.57 -2.22
C CYS A 771 -19.10 34.87 -2.18
N ARG A 772 -19.88 34.03 -1.49
CA ARG A 772 -21.17 34.48 -0.96
C ARG A 772 -20.89 35.40 0.22
N GLY A 773 -20.74 36.69 -0.07
CA GLY A 773 -21.02 37.74 0.90
C GLY A 773 -22.52 38.04 0.86
N ASP A 774 -23.23 37.70 1.93
CA ASP A 774 -24.57 38.21 2.21
C ASP A 774 -24.46 39.72 2.48
N PRO A 775 -25.21 40.59 1.78
CA PRO A 775 -25.41 41.97 2.18
C PRO A 775 -26.79 42.09 2.85
N ALA A 776 -26.81 42.00 4.17
CA ALA A 776 -27.92 42.52 4.95
C ALA A 776 -27.42 43.17 6.24
N LEU A 777 -27.79 44.46 6.36
CA LEU A 777 -27.93 45.28 7.57
C LEU A 777 -26.71 46.04 8.10
N GLU A 778 -26.63 47.28 7.62
CA GLU A 778 -26.26 48.44 8.44
C GLU A 778 -27.09 48.50 9.74
N ARG A 779 -26.42 48.69 10.90
CA ARG A 779 -26.54 49.86 11.80
C ARG A 779 -25.79 49.58 13.13
N HIS A 780 -24.92 50.52 13.48
CA HIS A 780 -24.17 50.78 14.73
C HIS A 780 -24.94 50.62 16.07
N PRO A 781 -24.32 50.83 17.27
CA PRO A 781 -22.90 50.73 17.73
C PRO A 781 -22.73 50.01 19.11
N GLY A 782 -21.50 49.78 19.59
CA GLY A 782 -21.24 49.63 21.04
C GLY A 782 -20.11 48.68 21.49
N HIS A 783 -18.92 49.23 21.71
CA HIS A 783 -17.87 48.70 22.63
C HIS A 783 -18.36 48.78 24.11
N PRO A 784 -17.65 48.29 25.16
CA PRO A 784 -16.43 47.47 25.25
C PRO A 784 -16.39 46.39 26.39
N ALA A 785 -15.25 45.67 26.47
CA ALA A 785 -14.54 45.18 27.67
C ALA A 785 -15.15 44.12 28.64
N ARG A 786 -14.38 43.02 28.80
CA ARG A 786 -14.31 42.15 30.01
C ARG A 786 -14.03 43.00 31.28
N PRO A 787 -14.32 42.59 32.55
CA PRO A 787 -14.02 41.24 33.07
C PRO A 787 -14.80 40.72 34.33
N LYS A 788 -14.41 39.51 34.76
CA LYS A 788 -14.33 38.97 36.14
C LYS A 788 -15.60 38.45 36.88
N HIS A 789 -15.43 37.17 37.25
CA HIS A 789 -15.69 36.54 38.55
C HIS A 789 -17.11 36.14 39.01
N ARG A 790 -17.13 34.86 39.39
CA ARG A 790 -17.68 34.24 40.61
C ARG A 790 -19.11 33.70 40.57
N ARG A 791 -19.09 32.35 40.62
CA ARG A 791 -19.71 31.48 41.63
C ARG A 791 -21.25 31.38 41.65
N ARG A 792 -21.61 30.11 41.45
CA ARG A 792 -22.39 29.21 42.32
C ARG A 792 -23.87 29.06 42.00
N ALA A 793 -24.20 27.76 41.93
CA ALA A 793 -25.42 27.08 42.36
C ALA A 793 -26.68 27.44 41.55
N GLY A 794 -27.49 26.49 41.13
CA GLY A 794 -27.54 25.05 41.38
C GLY A 794 -28.88 24.55 40.84
N GLN A 795 -29.09 23.25 40.96
CA GLN A 795 -30.38 22.57 40.93
C GLN A 795 -31.02 22.35 39.54
N SER A 796 -30.89 21.09 39.10
CA SER A 796 -31.95 20.26 38.49
C SER A 796 -33.28 20.36 39.28
N PRO A 797 -34.44 19.80 38.87
CA PRO A 797 -34.65 18.77 37.82
C PRO A 797 -35.96 18.95 37.00
N GLY A 798 -36.31 18.00 36.14
CA GLY A 798 -37.71 17.78 35.74
C GLY A 798 -37.96 17.29 34.32
N LEU A 799 -37.95 15.96 34.14
CA LEU A 799 -38.73 15.19 33.15
C LEU A 799 -40.27 15.45 33.32
N PRO A 800 -41.22 14.80 32.59
CA PRO A 800 -41.16 13.96 31.36
C PRO A 800 -42.30 14.23 30.35
N GLY A 801 -42.33 13.43 29.27
CA GLY A 801 -43.57 12.93 28.63
C GLY A 801 -43.86 13.56 27.26
N GLY A 802 -44.25 12.85 26.21
CA GLY A 802 -44.59 11.44 26.02
C GLY A 802 -45.51 11.32 24.81
N GLN A 803 -45.35 10.22 24.05
CA GLN A 803 -46.35 9.54 23.19
C GLN A 803 -46.84 10.26 21.91
N ALA A 804 -46.57 9.69 20.73
CA ALA A 804 -47.41 8.73 19.97
C ALA A 804 -48.28 9.51 18.95
N ASP A 805 -48.62 9.08 17.74
CA ASP A 805 -48.44 7.87 16.93
C ASP A 805 -48.76 8.30 15.46
N VAL A 806 -48.18 7.57 14.49
CA VAL A 806 -48.58 7.16 13.10
C VAL A 806 -49.93 7.70 12.49
N PRO A 807 -50.31 7.52 11.18
CA PRO A 807 -49.62 6.99 9.98
C PRO A 807 -49.87 7.68 8.60
N ASP A 808 -49.04 7.24 7.64
CA ASP A 808 -49.24 6.84 6.23
C ASP A 808 -49.85 7.71 5.10
N ALA A 809 -49.27 7.40 3.93
CA ALA A 809 -49.80 7.34 2.56
C ALA A 809 -50.02 8.61 1.71
N GLY A 810 -49.41 8.57 0.51
CA GLY A 810 -50.21 8.68 -0.72
C GLY A 810 -49.88 9.80 -1.71
N HIS A 811 -49.16 9.42 -2.77
CA HIS A 811 -49.31 9.82 -4.19
C HIS A 811 -49.74 11.24 -4.60
N GLY A 812 -48.97 11.77 -5.57
CA GLY A 812 -49.55 12.15 -6.87
C GLY A 812 -49.51 13.62 -7.28
N GLY A 813 -48.64 13.95 -8.24
CA GLY A 813 -49.08 14.44 -9.55
C GLY A 813 -49.23 15.94 -9.84
N VAL A 814 -48.29 16.45 -10.67
CA VAL A 814 -48.49 17.13 -11.98
C VAL A 814 -49.19 18.54 -12.08
N GLN A 815 -48.45 19.46 -12.74
CA GLN A 815 -48.81 20.65 -13.57
C GLN A 815 -49.52 21.86 -12.91
N ALA A 816 -48.97 23.08 -12.92
CA ALA A 816 -48.62 24.03 -14.02
C ALA A 816 -49.71 25.09 -14.30
N LEU A 817 -49.27 26.30 -14.70
CA LEU A 817 -49.98 27.52 -15.19
C LEU A 817 -49.90 28.71 -14.21
N LEU A 818 -49.03 29.71 -14.45
CA LEU A 818 -49.14 30.88 -15.37
C LEU A 818 -50.18 31.94 -14.94
N SER A 819 -49.72 33.14 -14.56
CA SER A 819 -50.23 34.48 -15.00
C SER A 819 -49.62 35.64 -14.18
N GLY A 820 -49.09 36.68 -14.84
CA GLY A 820 -48.76 38.01 -14.27
C GLY A 820 -49.98 38.94 -14.30
N PRO A 821 -49.88 40.29 -14.52
CA PRO A 821 -48.77 41.27 -14.43
C PRO A 821 -49.20 42.63 -13.77
N GLY A 822 -48.38 43.70 -13.89
CA GLY A 822 -48.77 45.14 -13.74
C GLY A 822 -47.90 45.93 -12.74
N GLU A 823 -46.90 46.73 -13.16
CA GLU A 823 -46.92 48.12 -13.72
C GLU A 823 -46.93 49.25 -12.66
N ASP A 824 -45.84 50.03 -12.57
CA ASP A 824 -45.79 51.49 -12.85
C ASP A 824 -44.49 52.18 -12.32
N GLY A 825 -43.83 52.97 -13.20
CA GLY A 825 -42.60 53.78 -12.95
C GLY A 825 -42.88 55.17 -12.34
N PRO A 826 -42.05 56.25 -12.52
CA PRO A 826 -40.94 56.41 -13.47
C PRO A 826 -39.72 57.32 -13.05
N MET A 827 -38.74 57.42 -13.97
CA MET A 827 -37.71 58.46 -14.26
C MET A 827 -36.54 58.72 -13.27
N GLY A 828 -35.27 58.84 -13.69
CA GLY A 828 -34.71 58.83 -15.05
C GLY A 828 -33.17 58.92 -15.15
N ARG A 829 -32.69 58.46 -16.32
CA ARG A 829 -31.47 58.78 -17.12
C ARG A 829 -30.09 58.93 -16.46
N ALA A 830 -29.17 58.02 -16.84
CA ALA A 830 -27.96 58.34 -17.64
C ALA A 830 -27.21 57.08 -18.13
N GLY A 831 -26.87 57.06 -19.42
CA GLY A 831 -25.56 56.63 -19.92
C GLY A 831 -25.20 55.14 -19.96
N SER A 832 -25.35 54.54 -21.14
CA SER A 832 -24.74 53.28 -21.53
C SER A 832 -23.20 53.33 -21.48
N LEU A 833 -22.58 52.33 -20.84
CA LEU A 833 -21.29 51.76 -21.22
C LEU A 833 -21.25 50.34 -20.65
N ALA A 834 -21.65 49.38 -21.47
CA ALA A 834 -21.43 47.96 -21.21
C ALA A 834 -19.93 47.68 -21.38
N GLU A 835 -19.15 47.80 -20.30
CA GLU A 835 -17.83 47.17 -20.26
C GLU A 835 -18.02 45.66 -20.11
N ARG A 836 -17.73 44.97 -21.20
CA ARG A 836 -17.55 43.53 -21.25
C ARG A 836 -16.44 43.15 -20.28
N SER A 837 -16.78 42.47 -19.19
CA SER A 837 -15.84 41.63 -18.46
C SER A 837 -15.43 40.48 -19.38
N ALA A 838 -14.42 40.72 -20.23
CA ALA A 838 -13.82 39.69 -21.05
C ALA A 838 -13.01 38.76 -20.13
N SER A 839 -13.47 37.51 -20.02
CA SER A 839 -12.70 36.43 -19.41
C SER A 839 -11.41 36.25 -20.22
N VAL A 840 -10.28 36.76 -19.71
CA VAL A 840 -8.98 36.60 -20.38
C VAL A 840 -8.41 35.24 -20.00
N TYR A 841 -8.64 34.22 -20.84
CA TYR A 841 -7.87 32.97 -20.73
C TYR A 841 -6.51 33.18 -21.39
N ARG A 842 -5.43 32.92 -20.65
CA ARG A 842 -4.04 33.00 -21.15
C ARG A 842 -3.47 31.59 -21.33
N PHE A 843 -3.19 31.20 -22.57
CA PHE A 843 -2.42 30.00 -22.90
C PHE A 843 -0.94 30.33 -22.87
N ARG A 844 -0.14 29.59 -22.10
CA ARG A 844 1.31 29.79 -22.05
C ARG A 844 2.01 28.87 -23.04
N LEU A 845 2.70 29.39 -24.04
CA LEU A 845 3.34 28.58 -25.09
C LEU A 845 4.85 28.44 -24.82
N PRO A 846 5.49 27.26 -24.96
CA PRO A 846 6.93 27.12 -24.79
C PRO A 846 7.68 27.31 -26.11
N GLY A 847 8.68 28.19 -26.08
CA GLY A 847 9.87 28.09 -26.93
C GLY A 847 10.19 29.26 -27.85
N GLY A 848 11.11 30.13 -27.40
CA GLY A 848 12.27 30.51 -28.20
C GLY A 848 12.90 31.87 -27.86
N ALA A 849 14.24 31.88 -27.93
CA ALA A 849 15.21 32.91 -27.56
C ALA A 849 15.35 33.19 -26.05
N ALA A 850 16.39 32.62 -25.43
CA ALA A 850 17.01 32.99 -24.15
C ALA A 850 16.10 33.77 -23.17
N PHE A 851 15.04 33.11 -22.67
CA PHE A 851 14.15 33.72 -21.66
C PHE A 851 14.61 33.33 -20.26
N ARG A 852 15.16 34.30 -19.52
CA ARG A 852 15.48 34.17 -18.08
C ARG A 852 14.19 34.28 -17.26
N PHE A 853 13.92 33.33 -16.36
CA PHE A 853 12.76 33.36 -15.45
C PHE A 853 13.10 34.01 -14.10
N PRO A 854 12.57 35.20 -13.74
CA PRO A 854 12.58 35.70 -12.36
C PRO A 854 11.38 35.16 -11.56
N LEU A 855 11.64 34.50 -10.43
CA LEU A 855 10.65 33.85 -9.53
C LEU A 855 9.80 34.82 -8.67
N ARG A 856 9.58 36.08 -9.08
CA ARG A 856 8.96 37.10 -8.19
C ARG A 856 7.43 37.26 -8.28
N ASP A 857 6.75 36.74 -9.29
CA ASP A 857 5.33 37.09 -9.52
C ASP A 857 4.36 35.90 -9.48
N ILE A 858 4.30 35.21 -8.34
CA ILE A 858 3.19 34.30 -8.00
C ILE A 858 2.69 34.69 -6.59
N PRO A 859 1.41 35.10 -6.42
CA PRO A 859 0.89 35.45 -5.10
C PRO A 859 0.74 34.19 -4.24
N ALA A 860 1.29 34.21 -3.03
CA ALA A 860 1.20 33.10 -2.07
C ALA A 860 -0.20 33.04 -1.40
N PRO A 861 -0.77 31.85 -1.14
CA PRO A 861 -1.98 31.71 -0.35
C PRO A 861 -1.70 31.97 1.15
N PRO A 862 -2.64 32.55 1.92
CA PRO A 862 -2.41 32.87 3.32
C PRO A 862 -2.70 31.66 4.21
N CYS A 863 -1.67 31.09 4.84
CA CYS A 863 -1.69 30.55 6.21
C CYS A 863 -0.44 29.69 6.47
N ALA A 864 0.49 30.22 7.28
CA ALA A 864 1.39 29.52 8.21
C ALA A 864 2.59 30.43 8.56
N ARG A 865 2.34 31.56 9.23
CA ARG A 865 3.37 32.22 10.04
C ARG A 865 3.00 31.97 11.48
N HIS A 866 3.66 31.01 12.13
CA HIS A 866 4.04 31.00 13.55
C HIS A 866 4.57 29.59 13.88
N VAL A 867 5.88 29.38 13.73
CA VAL A 867 6.79 28.59 14.59
C VAL A 867 8.19 28.73 13.93
N HIS A 868 9.25 28.82 14.76
CA HIS A 868 10.66 29.06 14.42
C HIS A 868 11.12 30.53 14.32
N ARG A 869 11.00 31.23 15.45
CA ARG A 869 12.05 32.14 15.93
C ARG A 869 12.27 31.87 17.42
N ARG A 870 13.26 31.03 17.74
CA ARG A 870 14.01 31.03 19.02
C ARG A 870 15.07 29.94 18.99
N ALA A 871 16.26 30.30 18.53
CA ALA A 871 17.53 29.79 19.03
C ALA A 871 18.58 30.85 18.68
N LEU A 872 19.53 31.07 19.59
CA LEU A 872 20.67 32.01 19.53
C LEU A 872 20.45 33.40 20.13
N SER A 873 20.45 33.46 21.48
CA SER A 873 21.23 34.45 22.25
C SER A 873 21.12 34.17 23.75
N GLY A 874 22.25 33.97 24.45
CA GLY A 874 22.31 34.22 25.90
C GLY A 874 23.11 33.22 26.73
N HIS A 875 24.44 33.38 26.76
CA HIS A 875 25.23 33.18 27.98
C HIS A 875 24.98 34.38 28.92
N ARG A 876 24.63 34.10 30.19
CA ARG A 876 25.12 34.72 31.45
C ARG A 876 24.03 34.72 32.53
N GLU A 877 24.49 34.31 33.71
CA GLU A 877 23.86 34.26 35.05
C GLU A 877 22.86 33.12 35.32
#